data_AF-A0A2E8KQC4-F1
#
_entry.id   AF-A0A2E8KQC4-F1
#
_cell.length_a   1.000
_cell.length_b   1.000
_cell.length_c   1.000
_cell.angle_alpha   90.00
_cell.angle_beta   90.00
_cell.angle_gamma   90.00
#
_symmetry.space_group_name_H-M   'P 1'
#
loop_
_entity.id
_entity.type
_entity.pdbx_description
1 polymer ?
#
loop_
_entity_poly.entity_id
_entity_poly.type
_entity_poly.pdbx_seq_one_letter_code
_entity_poly.pdbx_strand_id
1 'polypeptide(L)'
;MPATEQTWWDMKVLHISFCVVAIVLFIATLVMLTADHNRPWKKYQRTFRALETWSASADVDAEDSRAFAAQTAELESSLAEVRRADLEPSLVSKFLVQAETVKEDAEAAAFAKEDVARLKDVSDSDERFRLRGDLLQRFEDIVNRSKFREDNSAGSLKLCKANLDKRRADYELAVSGEAAPSKQKELLLLADQERKKVKDATLAFQEANTHRKQLAGTLREITATEDAAAKNLASHRQSLALLKKTLSDRAPNLGKTVLELPVLDAFNGPLRVDQIWLPKLTLNNNFRDVARFDRCTTCHQGMDKSAAGSPSEPAYPEVANMEVVIPTPEKPPVFEEGESELQKMENVFGFQLASKGLFSEESPTISVVLPESPAAIAGLQSGDVITAVGGGRTSVRALAVTALLENVSWGSPLRLDIQRGVPQPYATHPRLDLFVSDSSPHSMKTFGCTICHQGQGSATSFKWSSHTPNTPKQSHVWHDEYGWFNNHHWIYPMLPERFEESSCLKCHHQVVDLEPSDRFPEPPAPKVVAGYHLIRQYGCYGCHEINGWSGPDQRVGPDLRLEPNYHEVAQAVAVDPGTQDMSKTFNGWVQDVVSSPDGNNARQRLREAIDADASLGDDAKLSDRTHVLSALLKTPETPGMFPKVGPSLRHVASKVGFDWLYAWLRNPMDFRPSTKMPRFFGLWEHLEGAGLEESERYEPLEIRSMIAYLTSSSQPFTYVAPYDGITASADATRGKKVVEVRGCLACHQHEDFPAAKSNHGPDLSRIGAKVASQPNGVRWLYSWLRNPAAYHPRTIMPNVLLEPVTHGDGSVSDPAADAVAYLLQSTEGWSPQDIPSASMSGDERTALEELAILYLESRFPSQKAEKVLRSGLPEGTIIRGDENVFVGLATAERDEVLLNYVGKKTIGKLACYSCHDIPGFEDAKPAGAALADWGRKDPSRIAFEQVVQFVMNDISHGGHHDDPHKGMMSSHGSSVADHSDADHADTDHGSEEHVSNNVVFEDDDTFATDLAYGVNDEHDHVSPESVDSDTGYFLEKLLAHEREGFLWQKLRRPRSYDYKKVENKSYNERYRMPQFPFDSKEREEVMTFVLGLVAEPPATEFVYHATPREKARLDGL
;
A
#
# COMPACT_ATOMS: atom_id res chain seq x y z
N MET A 1 19.75 -38.43 -81.31
CA MET A 1 19.99 -38.90 -79.93
C MET A 1 18.74 -38.59 -79.12
N PRO A 2 17.95 -39.59 -78.68
CA PRO A 2 16.86 -39.34 -77.75
C PRO A 2 17.45 -39.05 -76.37
N ALA A 3 16.97 -38.00 -75.72
CA ALA A 3 17.35 -37.68 -74.35
C ALA A 3 16.87 -38.83 -73.44
N THR A 4 17.79 -39.56 -72.84
CA THR A 4 17.50 -40.49 -71.75
C THR A 4 17.18 -39.65 -70.52
N GLU A 5 15.91 -39.37 -70.28
CA GLU A 5 15.42 -38.81 -69.02
C GLU A 5 15.56 -39.89 -67.92
N GLN A 6 16.79 -40.16 -67.50
CA GLN A 6 17.05 -40.84 -66.24
C GLN A 6 17.16 -39.75 -65.18
N THR A 7 16.12 -39.61 -64.37
CA THR A 7 16.17 -38.77 -63.17
C THR A 7 17.26 -39.32 -62.24
N TRP A 8 18.05 -38.43 -61.63
CA TRP A 8 19.15 -38.81 -60.72
C TRP A 8 18.67 -39.67 -59.54
N TRP A 9 17.40 -39.55 -59.18
CA TRP A 9 16.73 -40.29 -58.11
C TRP A 9 15.57 -41.12 -58.65
N ASP A 10 15.27 -42.25 -58.00
CA ASP A 10 14.10 -43.07 -58.32
C ASP A 10 12.82 -42.29 -57.99
N MET A 11 12.05 -41.95 -59.03
CA MET A 11 10.81 -41.17 -58.90
C MET A 11 9.76 -41.84 -58.00
N LYS A 12 9.69 -43.17 -57.93
CA LYS A 12 8.77 -43.87 -57.03
C LYS A 12 9.17 -43.67 -55.58
N VAL A 13 10.46 -43.80 -55.28
CA VAL A 13 11.00 -43.56 -53.94
C VAL A 13 10.78 -42.10 -53.55
N LEU A 14 11.07 -41.15 -54.45
CA LEU A 14 10.87 -39.72 -54.19
C LEU A 14 9.39 -39.37 -53.94
N HIS A 15 8.45 -39.91 -54.73
CA HIS A 15 7.02 -39.69 -54.51
C HIS A 15 6.53 -40.29 -53.19
N ILE A 16 7.01 -41.48 -52.80
CA ILE A 16 6.67 -42.10 -51.52
C ILE A 16 7.24 -41.28 -50.37
N SER A 17 8.51 -40.87 -50.44
CA SER A 17 9.15 -40.02 -49.42
C SER A 17 8.44 -38.68 -49.29
N PHE A 18 8.08 -38.02 -50.41
CA PHE A 18 7.32 -36.78 -50.39
C PHE A 18 5.93 -36.96 -49.77
N CYS A 19 5.22 -38.04 -50.12
CA CYS A 19 3.93 -38.37 -49.53
C CYS A 19 4.03 -38.58 -48.01
N VAL A 20 5.02 -39.35 -47.55
CA VAL A 20 5.26 -39.59 -46.11
C VAL A 20 5.59 -38.28 -45.40
N VAL A 21 6.51 -37.46 -45.92
CA VAL A 21 6.87 -36.17 -45.32
C VAL A 21 5.68 -35.21 -45.30
N ALA A 22 4.86 -35.18 -46.36
CA ALA A 22 3.65 -34.37 -46.41
C ALA A 22 2.61 -34.82 -45.37
N ILE A 23 2.43 -36.13 -45.18
CA ILE A 23 1.55 -36.68 -44.13
C ILE A 23 2.09 -36.32 -42.75
N VAL A 24 3.38 -36.48 -42.49
CA VAL A 24 4.01 -36.11 -41.21
C VAL A 24 3.85 -34.62 -40.93
N LEU A 25 4.09 -33.76 -41.94
CA LEU A 25 3.91 -32.31 -41.82
C LEU A 25 2.44 -31.94 -41.56
N PHE A 26 1.49 -32.62 -42.22
CA PHE A 26 0.07 -32.41 -41.99
C PHE A 26 -0.34 -32.80 -40.57
N ILE A 27 0.09 -33.97 -40.09
CA ILE A 27 -0.16 -34.41 -38.70
C ILE A 27 0.47 -33.43 -37.71
N ALA A 28 1.72 -33.02 -37.92
CA ALA A 28 2.39 -32.04 -37.08
C ALA A 28 1.65 -30.69 -37.06
N THR A 29 1.12 -30.25 -38.20
CA THR A 29 0.30 -29.04 -38.31
C THR A 29 -1.01 -29.18 -37.53
N LEU A 30 -1.70 -30.32 -37.63
CA LEU A 30 -2.92 -30.59 -36.86
C LEU A 30 -2.63 -30.62 -35.35
N VAL A 31 -1.53 -31.25 -34.93
CA VAL A 31 -1.10 -31.27 -33.53
C VAL A 31 -0.81 -29.85 -33.04
N MET A 32 -0.08 -29.04 -33.82
CA MET A 32 0.20 -27.64 -33.50
C MET A 32 -1.08 -26.81 -33.36
N LEU A 33 -2.02 -26.94 -34.29
CA LEU A 33 -3.30 -26.21 -34.25
C LEU A 33 -4.19 -26.69 -33.09
N THR A 34 -4.14 -27.98 -32.74
CA THR A 34 -4.85 -28.51 -31.58
C THR A 34 -4.23 -28.01 -30.28
N ALA A 35 -2.91 -27.96 -30.19
CA ALA A 35 -2.19 -27.40 -29.05
C ALA A 35 -2.48 -25.90 -28.88
N ASP A 36 -2.54 -25.14 -29.98
CA ASP A 36 -2.91 -23.72 -29.95
C ASP A 36 -4.37 -23.50 -29.56
N HIS A 37 -5.27 -24.36 -30.02
CA HIS A 37 -6.68 -24.37 -29.62
C HIS A 37 -6.86 -24.65 -28.11
N ASN A 38 -5.99 -25.47 -27.53
CA ASN A 38 -6.04 -25.89 -26.12
C ASN A 38 -5.14 -25.06 -25.19
N ARG A 39 -4.72 -23.84 -25.59
CA ARG A 39 -3.91 -22.98 -24.72
C ARG A 39 -4.64 -22.68 -23.39
N PRO A 40 -3.94 -22.71 -22.24
CA PRO A 40 -4.56 -22.54 -20.92
C PRO A 40 -5.42 -21.28 -20.76
N TRP A 41 -4.98 -20.14 -21.31
CA TRP A 41 -5.70 -18.87 -21.17
C TRP A 41 -7.11 -18.88 -21.78
N LYS A 42 -7.36 -19.68 -22.81
CA LYS A 42 -8.68 -19.79 -23.46
C LYS A 42 -9.73 -20.35 -22.49
N LYS A 43 -9.33 -21.21 -21.53
CA LYS A 43 -10.22 -21.73 -20.48
C LYS A 43 -10.81 -20.58 -19.66
N TYR A 44 -9.99 -19.65 -19.19
CA TYR A 44 -10.44 -18.52 -18.36
C TYR A 44 -11.40 -17.61 -19.12
N GLN A 45 -11.11 -17.26 -20.40
CA GLN A 45 -12.04 -16.45 -21.19
C GLN A 45 -13.37 -17.15 -21.48
N ARG A 46 -13.36 -18.47 -21.72
CA ARG A 46 -14.59 -19.27 -21.89
C ARG A 46 -15.41 -19.27 -20.60
N THR A 47 -14.77 -19.49 -19.45
CA THR A 47 -15.44 -19.47 -18.13
C THR A 47 -15.98 -18.07 -17.81
N PHE A 48 -15.24 -17.00 -18.10
CA PHE A 48 -15.73 -15.63 -17.87
C PHE A 48 -16.94 -15.28 -18.77
N ARG A 49 -16.95 -15.71 -20.04
CA ARG A 49 -18.14 -15.58 -20.89
C ARG A 49 -19.34 -16.35 -20.35
N ALA A 50 -19.10 -17.53 -19.80
CA ALA A 50 -20.14 -18.32 -19.14
C ALA A 50 -20.68 -17.58 -17.90
N LEU A 51 -19.81 -16.96 -17.11
CA LEU A 51 -20.18 -16.06 -16.00
C LEU A 51 -21.06 -14.89 -16.47
N GLU A 52 -20.63 -14.14 -17.48
CA GLU A 52 -21.42 -13.00 -18.01
C GLU A 52 -22.78 -13.43 -18.57
N THR A 53 -22.85 -14.66 -19.12
CA THR A 53 -24.10 -15.24 -19.64
C THR A 53 -25.00 -15.69 -18.48
N TRP A 54 -24.42 -16.32 -17.46
CA TRP A 54 -25.14 -16.77 -16.27
C TRP A 54 -25.72 -15.58 -15.49
N SER A 55 -24.92 -14.53 -15.24
CA SER A 55 -25.41 -13.31 -14.58
C SER A 55 -26.52 -12.65 -15.38
N ALA A 56 -26.37 -12.53 -16.71
CA ALA A 56 -27.44 -11.99 -17.55
C ALA A 56 -28.71 -12.86 -17.54
N SER A 57 -28.58 -14.18 -17.39
CA SER A 57 -29.73 -15.08 -17.22
C SER A 57 -30.40 -14.84 -15.87
N ALA A 58 -29.63 -14.75 -14.79
CA ALA A 58 -30.15 -14.49 -13.45
C ALA A 58 -30.86 -13.12 -13.36
N ASP A 59 -30.32 -12.08 -14.01
CA ASP A 59 -30.96 -10.77 -14.12
C ASP A 59 -32.31 -10.87 -14.86
N VAL A 60 -32.36 -11.63 -15.96
CA VAL A 60 -33.61 -11.89 -16.69
C VAL A 60 -34.60 -12.67 -15.84
N ASP A 61 -34.16 -13.69 -15.10
CA ASP A 61 -35.01 -14.51 -14.24
C ASP A 61 -35.58 -13.69 -13.07
N ALA A 62 -34.81 -12.76 -12.52
CA ALA A 62 -35.26 -11.81 -11.50
C ALA A 62 -36.33 -10.84 -12.05
N GLU A 63 -36.15 -10.37 -13.28
CA GLU A 63 -37.08 -9.45 -13.96
C GLU A 63 -38.26 -10.18 -14.64
N ASP A 64 -38.22 -11.50 -14.80
CA ASP A 64 -39.36 -12.34 -15.19
C ASP A 64 -40.13 -12.89 -13.96
N SER A 65 -39.77 -12.45 -12.74
CA SER A 65 -40.41 -12.88 -11.49
C SER A 65 -41.83 -12.34 -11.29
N ARG A 66 -42.57 -12.95 -10.35
CA ARG A 66 -43.94 -12.49 -9.99
C ARG A 66 -43.96 -11.03 -9.53
N ALA A 67 -42.90 -10.54 -8.92
CA ALA A 67 -42.79 -9.16 -8.46
C ALA A 67 -42.76 -8.15 -9.63
N PHE A 68 -42.00 -8.45 -10.69
CA PHE A 68 -41.98 -7.63 -11.90
C PHE A 68 -43.31 -7.63 -12.64
N ALA A 69 -43.98 -8.79 -12.71
CA ALA A 69 -45.31 -8.91 -13.29
C ALA A 69 -46.36 -8.11 -12.50
N ALA A 70 -46.30 -8.14 -11.16
CA ALA A 70 -47.16 -7.34 -10.28
C ALA A 70 -46.93 -5.83 -10.48
N GLN A 71 -45.66 -5.40 -10.53
CA GLN A 71 -45.31 -4.00 -10.79
C GLN A 71 -45.72 -3.56 -12.20
N THR A 72 -45.62 -4.44 -13.20
CA THR A 72 -46.11 -4.18 -14.55
C THR A 72 -47.64 -3.96 -14.54
N ALA A 73 -48.38 -4.82 -13.84
CA ALA A 73 -49.83 -4.68 -13.69
C ALA A 73 -50.24 -3.40 -12.93
N GLU A 74 -49.47 -3.02 -11.91
CA GLU A 74 -49.66 -1.78 -11.16
C GLU A 74 -49.41 -0.54 -12.04
N LEU A 75 -48.30 -0.50 -12.78
CA LEU A 75 -47.99 0.58 -13.72
C LEU A 75 -49.00 0.66 -14.88
N GLU A 76 -49.50 -0.48 -15.37
CA GLU A 76 -50.60 -0.54 -16.33
C GLU A 76 -51.90 0.03 -15.76
N SER A 77 -52.24 -0.34 -14.53
CA SER A 77 -53.41 0.19 -13.81
C SER A 77 -53.29 1.70 -13.60
N SER A 78 -52.12 2.18 -13.16
CA SER A 78 -51.84 3.60 -12.95
C SER A 78 -51.95 4.40 -14.26
N LEU A 79 -51.37 3.90 -15.37
CA LEU A 79 -51.53 4.53 -16.68
C LEU A 79 -53.00 4.55 -17.13
N ALA A 80 -53.74 3.47 -16.88
CA ALA A 80 -55.15 3.39 -17.23
C ALA A 80 -56.03 4.33 -16.39
N GLU A 81 -55.65 4.62 -15.14
CA GLU A 81 -56.29 5.62 -14.28
C GLU A 81 -56.01 7.04 -14.78
N VAL A 82 -54.73 7.37 -15.05
CA VAL A 82 -54.33 8.71 -15.55
C VAL A 82 -54.98 9.03 -16.89
N ARG A 83 -55.13 8.04 -17.78
CA ARG A 83 -55.82 8.24 -19.07
C ARG A 83 -57.33 8.48 -18.96
N ARG A 84 -57.94 8.06 -17.84
CA ARG A 84 -59.36 8.31 -17.56
C ARG A 84 -59.59 9.60 -16.78
N ALA A 85 -58.53 10.22 -16.26
CA ALA A 85 -58.60 11.51 -15.59
C ALA A 85 -58.94 12.65 -16.57
N ASP A 86 -59.61 13.66 -16.03
CA ASP A 86 -60.02 14.84 -16.78
C ASP A 86 -58.82 15.70 -17.21
N LEU A 87 -58.92 16.30 -18.39
CA LEU A 87 -57.93 17.29 -18.85
C LEU A 87 -58.13 18.62 -18.12
N GLU A 88 -57.03 19.26 -17.73
CA GLU A 88 -57.05 20.58 -17.09
C GLU A 88 -57.72 21.64 -17.98
N PRO A 89 -58.91 22.16 -17.61
CA PRO A 89 -59.68 23.05 -18.48
C PRO A 89 -58.94 24.34 -18.86
N SER A 90 -58.07 24.81 -17.98
CA SER A 90 -57.24 26.01 -18.18
C SER A 90 -56.21 25.83 -19.31
N LEU A 91 -55.54 24.67 -19.35
CA LEU A 91 -54.55 24.32 -20.36
C LEU A 91 -55.18 24.01 -21.71
N VAL A 92 -56.32 23.29 -21.71
CA VAL A 92 -57.13 23.05 -22.92
C VAL A 92 -57.57 24.35 -23.55
N SER A 93 -58.06 25.30 -22.74
CA SER A 93 -58.47 26.63 -23.22
C SER A 93 -57.27 27.42 -23.77
N LYS A 94 -56.12 27.38 -23.08
CA LYS A 94 -54.87 28.01 -23.51
C LYS A 94 -54.41 27.47 -24.87
N PHE A 95 -54.44 26.15 -25.08
CA PHE A 95 -54.04 25.53 -26.35
C PHE A 95 -54.95 25.99 -27.50
N LEU A 96 -56.28 25.99 -27.28
CA LEU A 96 -57.26 26.41 -28.29
C LEU A 96 -57.11 27.89 -28.66
N VAL A 97 -56.90 28.78 -27.67
CA VAL A 97 -56.64 30.21 -27.92
C VAL A 97 -55.35 30.42 -28.71
N GLN A 98 -54.30 29.67 -28.37
CA GLN A 98 -53.04 29.72 -29.12
C GLN A 98 -53.23 29.24 -30.56
N ALA A 99 -53.96 28.14 -30.78
CA ALA A 99 -54.20 27.59 -32.11
C ALA A 99 -54.94 28.59 -33.02
N GLU A 100 -55.90 29.34 -32.47
CA GLU A 100 -56.67 30.34 -33.24
C GLU A 100 -55.87 31.58 -33.66
N THR A 101 -54.68 31.80 -33.11
CA THR A 101 -53.82 32.93 -33.53
C THR A 101 -53.34 32.82 -34.97
N VAL A 102 -53.37 31.60 -35.54
CA VAL A 102 -53.04 31.32 -36.94
C VAL A 102 -54.29 30.85 -37.68
N LYS A 103 -54.63 31.56 -38.77
CA LYS A 103 -55.88 31.37 -39.52
C LYS A 103 -56.07 29.94 -40.02
N GLU A 104 -54.99 29.29 -40.43
CA GLU A 104 -54.95 27.93 -40.95
C GLU A 104 -55.23 26.84 -39.90
N ASP A 105 -55.05 27.15 -38.61
CA ASP A 105 -55.32 26.22 -37.50
C ASP A 105 -56.70 26.46 -36.87
N ALA A 106 -57.32 27.63 -37.12
CA ALA A 106 -58.59 28.04 -36.49
C ALA A 106 -59.75 27.08 -36.80
N GLU A 107 -59.83 26.54 -38.01
CA GLU A 107 -60.85 25.55 -38.39
C GLU A 107 -60.67 24.23 -37.62
N ALA A 108 -59.43 23.77 -37.46
CA ALA A 108 -59.13 22.58 -36.67
C ALA A 108 -59.38 22.80 -35.17
N ALA A 109 -59.10 24.00 -34.66
CA ALA A 109 -59.40 24.40 -33.29
C ALA A 109 -60.91 24.47 -33.03
N ALA A 110 -61.73 24.84 -34.02
CA ALA A 110 -63.19 24.84 -33.91
C ALA A 110 -63.74 23.42 -33.70
N PHE A 111 -63.27 22.43 -34.48
CA PHE A 111 -63.65 21.02 -34.27
C PHE A 111 -63.19 20.50 -32.89
N ALA A 112 -62.01 20.89 -32.42
CA ALA A 112 -61.54 20.52 -31.09
C ALA A 112 -62.38 21.17 -29.96
N LYS A 113 -62.91 22.39 -30.17
CA LYS A 113 -63.88 23.01 -29.23
C LYS A 113 -65.19 22.24 -29.13
N GLU A 114 -65.68 21.70 -30.25
CA GLU A 114 -66.87 20.84 -30.26
C GLU A 114 -66.62 19.56 -29.47
N ASP A 115 -65.46 18.93 -29.64
CA ASP A 115 -65.10 17.73 -28.86
C ASP A 115 -64.91 18.03 -27.37
N VAL A 116 -64.38 19.21 -27.00
CA VAL A 116 -64.33 19.67 -25.60
C VAL A 116 -65.75 19.87 -25.03
N ALA A 117 -66.70 20.38 -25.81
CA ALA A 117 -68.08 20.52 -25.38
C ALA A 117 -68.75 19.15 -25.20
N ARG A 118 -68.58 18.24 -26.16
CA ARG A 118 -69.07 16.86 -26.06
C ARG A 118 -68.50 16.12 -24.86
N LEU A 119 -67.21 16.31 -24.55
CA LEU A 119 -66.56 15.70 -23.40
C LEU A 119 -67.19 16.17 -22.07
N LYS A 120 -67.81 17.35 -22.01
CA LYS A 120 -68.52 17.81 -20.79
C LYS A 120 -69.87 17.14 -20.59
N ASP A 121 -70.54 16.76 -21.67
CA ASP A 121 -71.92 16.27 -21.64
C ASP A 121 -72.01 14.72 -21.53
N VAL A 122 -70.91 14.02 -21.78
CA VAL A 122 -70.83 12.54 -21.68
C VAL A 122 -70.50 12.10 -20.26
N SER A 123 -71.40 11.31 -19.68
CA SER A 123 -71.26 10.70 -18.34
C SER A 123 -70.75 9.25 -18.37
N ASP A 124 -70.77 8.58 -19.52
CA ASP A 124 -70.22 7.22 -19.68
C ASP A 124 -68.68 7.24 -19.71
N SER A 125 -68.05 6.39 -18.89
CA SER A 125 -66.60 6.41 -18.67
C SER A 125 -65.80 5.95 -19.90
N ASP A 126 -66.27 4.93 -20.62
CA ASP A 126 -65.56 4.37 -21.78
C ASP A 126 -65.73 5.26 -23.01
N GLU A 127 -66.91 5.85 -23.21
CA GLU A 127 -67.14 6.85 -24.24
C GLU A 127 -66.33 8.12 -23.98
N ARG A 128 -66.26 8.58 -22.73
CA ARG A 128 -65.44 9.74 -22.32
C ARG A 128 -63.94 9.49 -22.57
N PHE A 129 -63.43 8.30 -22.25
CA PHE A 129 -62.03 7.92 -22.54
C PHE A 129 -61.70 8.00 -24.03
N ARG A 130 -62.58 7.46 -24.88
CA ARG A 130 -62.41 7.51 -26.35
C ARG A 130 -62.40 8.94 -26.87
N LEU A 131 -63.36 9.76 -26.43
CA LEU A 131 -63.46 11.17 -26.84
C LEU A 131 -62.27 12.01 -26.37
N ARG A 132 -61.75 11.76 -25.16
CA ARG A 132 -60.51 12.37 -24.66
C ARG A 132 -59.31 12.01 -25.54
N GLY A 133 -59.18 10.73 -25.91
CA GLY A 133 -58.13 10.26 -26.81
C GLY A 133 -58.19 10.92 -28.18
N ASP A 134 -59.38 10.94 -28.80
CA ASP A 134 -59.61 11.61 -30.08
C ASP A 134 -59.27 13.12 -30.02
N LEU A 135 -59.63 13.79 -28.91
CA LEU A 135 -59.31 15.20 -28.69
C LEU A 135 -57.80 15.46 -28.61
N LEU A 136 -57.06 14.64 -27.84
CA LEU A 136 -55.60 14.75 -27.76
C LEU A 136 -54.94 14.48 -29.11
N GLN A 137 -55.43 13.50 -29.88
CA GLN A 137 -54.95 13.24 -31.25
C GLN A 137 -55.17 14.45 -32.16
N ARG A 138 -56.30 15.16 -32.04
CA ARG A 138 -56.53 16.39 -32.80
C ARG A 138 -55.59 17.52 -32.39
N PHE A 139 -55.28 17.67 -31.10
CA PHE A 139 -54.27 18.65 -30.67
C PHE A 139 -52.90 18.32 -31.27
N GLU A 140 -52.52 17.05 -31.29
CA GLU A 140 -51.29 16.61 -31.92
C GLU A 140 -51.30 16.88 -33.44
N ASP A 141 -52.41 16.62 -34.13
CA ASP A 141 -52.56 16.93 -35.56
C ASP A 141 -52.41 18.43 -35.85
N ILE A 142 -52.91 19.30 -34.96
CA ILE A 142 -52.72 20.76 -35.07
C ILE A 142 -51.24 21.13 -34.92
N VAL A 143 -50.54 20.54 -33.94
CA VAL A 143 -49.09 20.72 -33.76
C VAL A 143 -48.31 20.23 -35.00
N ASN A 144 -48.69 19.08 -35.56
CA ASN A 144 -48.05 18.50 -36.74
C ASN A 144 -48.26 19.34 -38.01
N ARG A 145 -49.46 19.90 -38.20
CA ARG A 145 -49.72 20.88 -39.28
C ARG A 145 -48.88 22.15 -39.11
N SER A 146 -48.76 22.65 -37.88
CA SER A 146 -47.90 23.78 -37.55
C SER A 146 -46.42 23.50 -37.84
N LYS A 147 -45.96 22.28 -37.52
CA LYS A 147 -44.61 21.80 -37.86
C LYS A 147 -44.39 21.74 -39.38
N PHE A 148 -45.35 21.23 -40.14
CA PHE A 148 -45.23 21.20 -41.60
C PHE A 148 -45.07 22.61 -42.20
N ARG A 149 -45.76 23.62 -41.64
CA ARG A 149 -45.59 25.02 -42.06
C ARG A 149 -44.22 25.60 -41.66
N GLU A 150 -43.73 25.25 -40.46
CA GLU A 150 -42.35 25.59 -40.05
C GLU A 150 -41.33 24.99 -41.04
N ASP A 151 -41.45 23.70 -41.38
CA ASP A 151 -40.53 23.01 -42.29
C ASP A 151 -40.55 23.62 -43.70
N ASN A 152 -41.72 24.00 -44.22
CA ASN A 152 -41.84 24.72 -45.49
C ASN A 152 -41.18 26.11 -45.45
N SER A 153 -41.31 26.82 -44.34
CA SER A 153 -40.67 28.13 -44.12
C SER A 153 -39.16 27.99 -44.00
N ALA A 154 -38.68 26.94 -43.33
CA ALA A 154 -37.26 26.61 -43.22
C ALA A 154 -36.65 26.25 -44.59
N GLY A 155 -37.36 25.47 -45.41
CA GLY A 155 -36.98 25.17 -46.79
C GLY A 155 -36.87 26.43 -47.65
N SER A 156 -37.86 27.32 -47.56
CA SER A 156 -37.88 28.61 -48.26
C SER A 156 -36.71 29.51 -47.84
N LEU A 157 -36.41 29.57 -46.54
CA LEU A 157 -35.25 30.30 -46.00
C LEU A 157 -33.92 29.73 -46.52
N LYS A 158 -33.79 28.41 -46.57
CA LYS A 158 -32.59 27.73 -47.09
C LYS A 158 -32.36 28.07 -48.56
N LEU A 159 -33.40 28.07 -49.38
CA LEU A 159 -33.34 28.48 -50.79
C LEU A 159 -32.93 29.96 -50.94
N CYS A 160 -33.51 30.86 -50.13
CA CYS A 160 -33.15 32.28 -50.15
C CYS A 160 -31.67 32.51 -49.75
N LYS A 161 -31.17 31.78 -48.73
CA LYS A 161 -29.76 31.84 -48.32
C LYS A 161 -28.82 31.35 -49.41
N ALA A 162 -29.13 30.21 -50.04
CA ALA A 162 -28.34 29.68 -51.15
C ALA A 162 -28.28 30.66 -52.34
N ASN A 163 -29.40 31.33 -52.65
CA ASN A 163 -29.43 32.38 -53.68
C ASN A 163 -28.56 33.59 -53.30
N LEU A 164 -28.61 34.04 -52.04
CA LEU A 164 -27.76 35.11 -51.54
C LEU A 164 -26.27 34.75 -51.65
N ASP A 165 -25.89 33.53 -51.25
CA ASP A 165 -24.51 33.07 -51.31
C ASP A 165 -24.00 33.01 -52.75
N LYS A 166 -24.83 32.53 -53.69
CA LYS A 166 -24.52 32.61 -55.12
C LYS A 166 -24.31 34.07 -55.58
N ARG A 167 -25.22 34.99 -55.24
CA ARG A 167 -25.10 36.40 -55.67
C ARG A 167 -23.90 37.11 -55.06
N ARG A 168 -23.51 36.75 -53.83
CA ARG A 168 -22.27 37.22 -53.19
C ARG A 168 -21.04 36.70 -53.91
N ALA A 169 -20.99 35.40 -54.22
CA ALA A 169 -19.91 34.81 -54.99
C ALA A 169 -19.79 35.43 -56.40
N ASP A 170 -20.92 35.64 -57.10
CA ASP A 170 -20.95 36.33 -58.40
C ASP A 170 -20.32 37.74 -58.30
N TYR A 171 -20.63 38.49 -57.23
CA TYR A 171 -20.03 39.80 -56.96
C TYR A 171 -18.53 39.73 -56.63
N GLU A 172 -18.12 38.81 -55.74
CA GLU A 172 -16.71 38.62 -55.35
C GLU A 172 -15.83 38.20 -56.53
N LEU A 173 -16.34 37.32 -57.42
CA LEU A 173 -15.68 36.95 -58.66
C LEU A 173 -15.54 38.14 -59.61
N ALA A 174 -16.55 39.01 -59.71
CA ALA A 174 -16.47 40.22 -60.53
C ALA A 174 -15.48 41.26 -59.98
N VAL A 175 -15.31 41.33 -58.65
CA VAL A 175 -14.28 42.15 -58.00
C VAL A 175 -12.88 41.59 -58.25
N SER A 176 -12.69 40.28 -58.06
CA SER A 176 -11.42 39.58 -58.29
C SER A 176 -10.97 39.64 -59.76
N GLY A 177 -11.91 39.56 -60.70
CA GLY A 177 -11.64 39.64 -62.14
C GLY A 177 -11.55 41.07 -62.72
N GLU A 178 -11.44 42.11 -61.88
CA GLU A 178 -11.34 43.52 -62.28
C GLU A 178 -12.46 44.00 -63.24
N ALA A 179 -13.68 43.47 -63.10
CA ALA A 179 -14.80 43.86 -63.96
C ALA A 179 -15.15 45.35 -63.78
N ALA A 180 -15.71 45.98 -64.82
CA ALA A 180 -16.06 47.40 -64.80
C ALA A 180 -16.94 47.80 -63.58
N PRO A 181 -16.72 48.98 -62.95
CA PRO A 181 -17.43 49.39 -61.73
C PRO A 181 -18.96 49.39 -61.84
N SER A 182 -19.51 49.62 -63.03
CA SER A 182 -20.95 49.55 -63.29
C SER A 182 -21.51 48.14 -63.08
N LYS A 183 -20.77 47.10 -63.46
CA LYS A 183 -21.19 45.70 -63.32
C LYS A 183 -21.10 45.21 -61.88
N GLN A 184 -20.06 45.62 -61.16
CA GLN A 184 -19.92 45.33 -59.73
C GLN A 184 -21.09 45.93 -58.93
N LYS A 185 -21.49 47.17 -59.23
CA LYS A 185 -22.64 47.83 -58.58
C LYS A 185 -23.98 47.15 -58.86
N GLU A 186 -24.18 46.63 -60.08
CA GLU A 186 -25.36 45.84 -60.45
C GLU A 186 -25.44 44.54 -59.65
N LEU A 187 -24.33 43.79 -59.57
CA LEU A 187 -24.27 42.53 -58.81
C LEU A 187 -24.44 42.73 -57.31
N LEU A 188 -23.88 43.80 -56.75
CA LEU A 188 -24.07 44.17 -55.35
C LEU A 188 -25.55 44.47 -55.03
N LEU A 189 -26.24 45.18 -55.93
CA LEU A 189 -27.67 45.48 -55.77
C LEU A 189 -28.53 44.21 -55.81
N LEU A 190 -28.18 43.23 -56.66
CA LEU A 190 -28.82 41.91 -56.66
C LEU A 190 -28.58 41.14 -55.36
N ALA A 191 -27.35 41.17 -54.82
CA ALA A 191 -27.03 40.56 -53.54
C ALA A 191 -27.80 41.22 -52.38
N ASP A 192 -27.96 42.55 -52.39
CA ASP A 192 -28.73 43.27 -51.37
C ASP A 192 -30.25 43.02 -51.47
N GLN A 193 -30.79 42.84 -52.68
CA GLN A 193 -32.18 42.41 -52.87
C GLN A 193 -32.42 41.00 -52.28
N GLU A 194 -31.52 40.05 -52.54
CA GLU A 194 -31.60 38.71 -51.95
C GLU A 194 -31.40 38.74 -50.43
N ARG A 195 -30.55 39.64 -49.91
CA ARG A 195 -30.39 39.85 -48.46
C ARG A 195 -31.70 40.27 -47.80
N LYS A 196 -32.50 41.13 -48.44
CA LYS A 196 -33.82 41.50 -47.94
C LYS A 196 -34.77 40.30 -47.92
N LYS A 197 -34.80 39.47 -48.97
CA LYS A 197 -35.62 38.24 -49.00
C LYS A 197 -35.23 37.25 -47.91
N VAL A 198 -33.93 37.10 -47.62
CA VAL A 198 -33.46 36.28 -46.50
C VAL A 198 -33.98 36.82 -45.16
N LYS A 199 -33.98 38.15 -44.97
CA LYS A 199 -34.53 38.77 -43.76
C LYS A 199 -36.03 38.47 -43.61
N ASP A 200 -36.81 38.66 -44.68
CA ASP A 200 -38.26 38.43 -44.67
C ASP A 200 -38.59 36.94 -44.43
N ALA A 201 -37.87 36.02 -45.10
CA ALA A 201 -38.01 34.58 -44.89
C ALA A 201 -37.57 34.13 -43.49
N THR A 202 -36.59 34.81 -42.88
CA THR A 202 -36.16 34.54 -41.50
C THR A 202 -37.26 34.88 -40.51
N LEU A 203 -37.92 36.03 -40.67
CA LEU A 203 -39.02 36.45 -39.81
C LEU A 203 -40.20 35.45 -39.90
N ALA A 204 -40.59 35.07 -41.11
CA ALA A 204 -41.66 34.08 -41.32
C ALA A 204 -41.35 32.72 -40.68
N PHE A 205 -40.11 32.24 -40.79
CA PHE A 205 -39.68 31.02 -40.10
C PHE A 205 -39.73 31.16 -38.57
N GLN A 206 -39.29 32.29 -38.02
CA GLN A 206 -39.30 32.55 -36.58
C GLN A 206 -40.73 32.60 -36.02
N GLU A 207 -41.66 33.22 -36.73
CA GLU A 207 -43.09 33.25 -36.36
C GLU A 207 -43.69 31.83 -36.35
N ALA A 208 -43.48 31.06 -37.43
CA ALA A 208 -43.98 29.67 -37.52
C ALA A 208 -43.38 28.76 -36.42
N ASN A 209 -42.09 28.86 -36.15
CA ASN A 209 -41.41 28.08 -35.10
C ASN A 209 -41.92 28.47 -33.71
N THR A 210 -42.09 29.77 -33.44
CA THR A 210 -42.60 30.26 -32.15
C THR A 210 -44.01 29.73 -31.89
N HIS A 211 -44.90 29.81 -32.88
CA HIS A 211 -46.26 29.29 -32.80
C HIS A 211 -46.28 27.78 -32.53
N ARG A 212 -45.53 26.97 -33.31
CA ARG A 212 -45.42 25.53 -33.08
C ARG A 212 -44.86 25.21 -31.68
N LYS A 213 -43.83 25.93 -31.22
CA LYS A 213 -43.25 25.73 -29.88
C LYS A 213 -44.26 26.00 -28.77
N GLN A 214 -45.07 27.05 -28.89
CA GLN A 214 -46.11 27.37 -27.92
C GLN A 214 -47.18 26.29 -27.87
N LEU A 215 -47.70 25.86 -29.03
CA LEU A 215 -48.67 24.77 -29.11
C LEU A 215 -48.12 23.44 -28.56
N ALA A 216 -46.93 23.04 -29.00
CA ALA A 216 -46.29 21.82 -28.52
C ALA A 216 -45.95 21.88 -27.02
N GLY A 217 -45.58 23.06 -26.51
CA GLY A 217 -45.34 23.28 -25.09
C GLY A 217 -46.61 23.10 -24.26
N THR A 218 -47.70 23.75 -24.66
CA THR A 218 -49.00 23.61 -23.97
C THR A 218 -49.55 22.18 -24.08
N LEU A 219 -49.39 21.50 -25.22
CA LEU A 219 -49.78 20.08 -25.36
C LEU A 219 -49.01 19.18 -24.40
N ARG A 220 -47.69 19.39 -24.23
CA ARG A 220 -46.90 18.65 -23.22
C ARG A 220 -47.35 18.94 -21.80
N GLU A 221 -47.76 20.18 -21.48
CA GLU A 221 -48.35 20.49 -20.17
C GLU A 221 -49.66 19.72 -19.95
N ILE A 222 -50.48 19.55 -21.01
CA ILE A 222 -51.73 18.78 -20.98
C ILE A 222 -51.47 17.27 -20.80
N THR A 223 -50.43 16.71 -21.45
CA THR A 223 -50.15 15.27 -21.44
C THR A 223 -49.12 14.85 -20.37
N ALA A 224 -48.54 15.78 -19.60
CA ALA A 224 -47.40 15.53 -18.72
C ALA A 224 -47.56 14.34 -17.77
N THR A 225 -48.74 14.19 -17.16
CA THR A 225 -49.05 13.08 -16.23
C THR A 225 -49.16 11.74 -16.96
N GLU A 226 -49.80 11.73 -18.13
CA GLU A 226 -49.93 10.54 -18.98
C GLU A 226 -48.57 10.12 -19.56
N ASP A 227 -47.77 11.08 -20.02
CA ASP A 227 -46.42 10.84 -20.53
C ASP A 227 -45.48 10.30 -19.45
N ALA A 228 -45.58 10.79 -18.22
CA ALA A 228 -44.79 10.29 -17.09
C ALA A 228 -45.16 8.84 -16.73
N ALA A 229 -46.45 8.52 -16.64
CA ALA A 229 -46.92 7.17 -16.37
C ALA A 229 -46.56 6.19 -17.51
N ALA A 230 -46.74 6.62 -18.77
CA ALA A 230 -46.37 5.83 -19.94
C ALA A 230 -44.86 5.60 -20.02
N LYS A 231 -44.06 6.62 -19.67
CA LYS A 231 -42.60 6.51 -19.62
C LYS A 231 -42.15 5.53 -18.54
N ASN A 232 -42.74 5.55 -17.34
CA ASN A 232 -42.40 4.60 -16.28
C ASN A 232 -42.67 3.16 -16.72
N LEU A 233 -43.84 2.88 -17.30
CA LEU A 233 -44.17 1.56 -17.85
C LEU A 233 -43.25 1.16 -19.02
N ALA A 234 -42.94 2.11 -19.91
CA ALA A 234 -42.06 1.87 -21.04
C ALA A 234 -40.62 1.59 -20.59
N SER A 235 -40.09 2.36 -19.64
CA SER A 235 -38.76 2.14 -19.04
C SER A 235 -38.68 0.79 -18.33
N HIS A 236 -39.71 0.43 -17.54
CA HIS A 236 -39.82 -0.88 -16.88
C HIS A 236 -39.73 -2.03 -17.88
N ARG A 237 -40.53 -2.00 -18.96
CA ARG A 237 -40.51 -3.01 -20.03
C ARG A 237 -39.22 -2.98 -20.86
N GLN A 238 -38.65 -1.80 -21.07
CA GLN A 238 -37.43 -1.62 -21.85
C GLN A 238 -36.23 -2.25 -21.14
N SER A 239 -36.15 -2.18 -19.82
CA SER A 239 -35.11 -2.85 -19.03
C SER A 239 -35.09 -4.36 -19.31
N LEU A 240 -36.25 -5.03 -19.21
CA LEU A 240 -36.38 -6.45 -19.52
C LEU A 240 -36.04 -6.76 -20.99
N ALA A 241 -36.49 -5.93 -21.93
CA ALA A 241 -36.18 -6.12 -23.36
C ALA A 241 -34.68 -6.00 -23.66
N LEU A 242 -33.98 -5.07 -22.99
CA LEU A 242 -32.53 -4.90 -23.10
C LEU A 242 -31.76 -6.07 -22.47
N LEU A 243 -32.20 -6.55 -21.30
CA LEU A 243 -31.61 -7.72 -20.64
C LEU A 243 -31.78 -8.99 -21.50
N LYS A 244 -32.99 -9.24 -22.01
CA LYS A 244 -33.28 -10.36 -22.93
C LYS A 244 -32.46 -10.29 -24.22
N LYS A 245 -32.29 -9.09 -24.79
CA LYS A 245 -31.41 -8.89 -25.94
C LYS A 245 -29.94 -9.19 -25.58
N THR A 246 -29.47 -8.70 -24.45
CA THR A 246 -28.08 -8.93 -23.97
C THR A 246 -27.81 -10.41 -23.75
N LEU A 247 -28.75 -11.14 -23.14
CA LEU A 247 -28.69 -12.59 -22.98
C LEU A 247 -28.62 -13.30 -24.34
N SER A 248 -29.48 -12.93 -25.30
CA SER A 248 -29.48 -13.49 -26.66
C SER A 248 -28.16 -13.22 -27.40
N ASP A 249 -27.59 -12.03 -27.25
CA ASP A 249 -26.34 -11.64 -27.90
C ASP A 249 -25.14 -12.38 -27.27
N ARG A 250 -25.18 -12.68 -25.97
CA ARG A 250 -24.12 -13.41 -25.24
C ARG A 250 -24.19 -14.91 -25.42
N ALA A 251 -25.39 -15.48 -25.46
CA ALA A 251 -25.63 -16.92 -25.56
C ALA A 251 -24.85 -17.60 -26.72
N PRO A 252 -24.46 -18.87 -26.54
CA PRO A 252 -23.83 -19.64 -27.60
C PRO A 252 -24.80 -19.78 -28.79
N ASN A 253 -24.30 -19.55 -29.99
CA ASN A 253 -25.04 -19.72 -31.24
C ASN A 253 -24.20 -20.50 -32.26
N LEU A 254 -24.85 -21.11 -33.25
CA LEU A 254 -24.20 -21.98 -34.24
C LEU A 254 -23.01 -21.30 -34.94
N GLY A 255 -23.09 -20.00 -35.23
CA GLY A 255 -22.00 -19.25 -35.86
C GLY A 255 -20.77 -19.14 -34.98
N LYS A 256 -20.95 -18.80 -33.69
CA LYS A 256 -19.85 -18.74 -32.71
C LYS A 256 -19.20 -20.11 -32.51
N THR A 257 -20.00 -21.16 -32.36
CA THR A 257 -19.49 -22.52 -32.14
C THR A 257 -18.67 -23.03 -33.33
N VAL A 258 -19.02 -22.66 -34.57
CA VAL A 258 -18.24 -23.02 -35.77
C VAL A 258 -16.90 -22.28 -35.80
N LEU A 259 -16.86 -21.00 -35.43
CA LEU A 259 -15.61 -20.22 -35.37
C LEU A 259 -14.65 -20.70 -34.26
N GLU A 260 -15.17 -21.40 -33.25
CA GLU A 260 -14.38 -21.99 -32.17
C GLU A 260 -13.88 -23.40 -32.50
N LEU A 261 -14.15 -23.97 -33.68
CA LEU A 261 -13.60 -25.28 -34.06
C LEU A 261 -12.07 -25.23 -34.22
N PRO A 262 -11.35 -26.35 -33.96
CA PRO A 262 -9.92 -26.47 -34.25
C PRO A 262 -9.65 -26.03 -35.70
N VAL A 263 -8.53 -25.35 -35.94
CA VAL A 263 -8.15 -24.68 -37.22
C VAL A 263 -8.84 -23.34 -37.47
N LEU A 264 -10.17 -23.23 -37.40
CA LEU A 264 -10.87 -21.96 -37.69
C LEU A 264 -10.59 -20.89 -36.62
N ASP A 265 -10.52 -21.33 -35.36
CA ASP A 265 -10.16 -20.52 -34.20
C ASP A 265 -8.78 -19.84 -34.37
N ALA A 266 -7.85 -20.47 -35.10
CA ALA A 266 -6.50 -19.94 -35.33
C ALA A 266 -6.46 -18.73 -36.29
N PHE A 267 -7.48 -18.55 -37.14
CA PHE A 267 -7.51 -17.47 -38.15
C PHE A 267 -8.47 -16.34 -37.80
N ASN A 268 -9.60 -16.65 -37.13
CA ASN A 268 -10.60 -15.64 -36.76
C ASN A 268 -11.44 -16.07 -35.55
N GLY A 269 -10.77 -16.60 -34.51
CA GLY A 269 -11.41 -17.02 -33.27
C GLY A 269 -11.98 -15.83 -32.47
N PRO A 270 -13.07 -16.03 -31.71
CA PRO A 270 -13.63 -14.97 -30.86
C PRO A 270 -12.76 -14.73 -29.61
N LEU A 271 -11.87 -15.67 -29.24
CA LEU A 271 -10.97 -15.58 -28.09
C LEU A 271 -9.61 -15.05 -28.54
N ARG A 272 -9.06 -14.05 -27.85
CA ARG A 272 -7.78 -13.43 -28.20
C ARG A 272 -6.99 -13.03 -26.97
N VAL A 273 -5.67 -13.05 -27.11
CA VAL A 273 -4.78 -12.43 -26.12
C VAL A 273 -5.06 -10.93 -26.12
N ASP A 274 -5.33 -10.40 -24.93
CA ASP A 274 -5.44 -8.96 -24.71
C ASP A 274 -4.08 -8.44 -24.26
N GLN A 275 -3.65 -7.31 -24.83
CA GLN A 275 -2.31 -6.79 -24.61
C GLN A 275 -2.30 -5.26 -24.53
N ILE A 276 -1.74 -4.76 -23.44
CA ILE A 276 -1.42 -3.35 -23.23
C ILE A 276 0.09 -3.16 -23.43
N TRP A 277 0.47 -2.15 -24.21
CA TRP A 277 1.86 -1.78 -24.46
C TRP A 277 2.18 -0.45 -23.80
N LEU A 278 3.15 -0.46 -22.89
CA LEU A 278 3.47 0.67 -22.01
C LEU A 278 4.92 1.13 -22.24
N PRO A 279 5.19 1.92 -23.30
CA PRO A 279 6.55 2.27 -23.70
C PRO A 279 7.28 3.20 -22.70
N LYS A 280 6.55 3.97 -21.89
CA LYS A 280 7.13 4.92 -20.93
C LYS A 280 7.20 4.39 -19.48
N LEU A 281 6.56 3.25 -19.22
CA LEU A 281 6.71 2.51 -17.96
C LEU A 281 7.65 1.34 -18.25
N THR A 282 8.94 1.59 -18.20
CA THR A 282 9.95 0.60 -18.58
C THR A 282 10.24 -0.38 -17.44
N LEU A 283 10.88 -1.49 -17.79
CA LEU A 283 11.55 -2.40 -16.86
C LEU A 283 13.01 -2.52 -17.30
N ASN A 284 13.96 -2.43 -16.37
CA ASN A 284 15.35 -2.70 -16.69
C ASN A 284 15.53 -4.20 -16.91
N ASN A 285 15.90 -4.62 -18.11
CA ASN A 285 16.17 -6.01 -18.42
C ASN A 285 17.62 -6.13 -18.86
N ASN A 286 18.49 -6.66 -17.99
CA ASN A 286 19.91 -6.85 -18.28
C ASN A 286 20.60 -5.58 -18.81
N PHE A 287 20.59 -4.50 -18.01
CA PHE A 287 21.26 -3.22 -18.29
C PHE A 287 20.60 -2.37 -19.39
N ARG A 288 19.36 -2.68 -19.78
CA ARG A 288 18.61 -1.88 -20.74
C ARG A 288 17.14 -1.76 -20.36
N ASP A 289 16.65 -0.54 -20.39
CA ASP A 289 15.22 -0.29 -20.23
C ASP A 289 14.43 -0.76 -21.45
N VAL A 290 13.48 -1.66 -21.21
CA VAL A 290 12.55 -2.15 -22.23
C VAL A 290 11.11 -1.78 -21.85
N ALA A 291 10.26 -1.58 -22.85
CA ALA A 291 8.84 -1.30 -22.64
C ALA A 291 8.16 -2.45 -21.88
N ARG A 292 7.26 -2.12 -20.94
CA ARG A 292 6.41 -3.12 -20.30
C ARG A 292 5.32 -3.58 -21.27
N PHE A 293 5.04 -4.87 -21.24
CA PHE A 293 3.89 -5.49 -21.85
C PHE A 293 3.01 -6.05 -20.74
N ASP A 294 1.70 -5.88 -20.89
CA ASP A 294 0.74 -6.42 -19.95
C ASP A 294 -0.30 -7.25 -20.69
N ARG A 295 -0.41 -8.53 -20.32
CA ARG A 295 -1.40 -9.46 -20.85
C ARG A 295 -2.28 -10.04 -19.75
N CYS A 296 -2.27 -9.46 -18.55
CA CYS A 296 -2.97 -10.01 -17.39
C CYS A 296 -4.49 -10.09 -17.61
N THR A 297 -5.05 -9.10 -18.32
CA THR A 297 -6.47 -9.09 -18.71
C THR A 297 -6.85 -10.28 -19.56
N THR A 298 -5.91 -10.94 -20.26
CA THR A 298 -6.20 -12.16 -21.04
C THR A 298 -6.90 -13.22 -20.19
N CYS A 299 -6.49 -13.37 -18.91
CA CYS A 299 -7.14 -14.30 -17.97
C CYS A 299 -8.08 -13.56 -17.00
N HIS A 300 -7.71 -12.37 -16.52
CA HIS A 300 -8.45 -11.60 -15.53
C HIS A 300 -9.47 -10.65 -16.18
N GLN A 301 -10.43 -11.21 -16.92
CA GLN A 301 -11.38 -10.43 -17.74
C GLN A 301 -12.38 -9.60 -16.91
N GLY A 302 -12.57 -9.93 -15.64
CA GLY A 302 -13.51 -9.26 -14.73
C GLY A 302 -12.95 -8.03 -14.01
N MET A 303 -11.64 -7.79 -14.09
CA MET A 303 -10.96 -6.84 -13.19
C MET A 303 -11.46 -5.40 -13.30
N ASP A 304 -11.93 -4.95 -14.49
CA ASP A 304 -12.38 -3.59 -14.77
C ASP A 304 -13.90 -3.42 -14.81
N LYS A 305 -14.65 -4.47 -14.47
CA LYS A 305 -16.11 -4.50 -14.61
C LYS A 305 -16.78 -3.87 -13.40
N SER A 306 -17.47 -2.75 -13.59
CA SER A 306 -18.26 -2.12 -12.53
C SER A 306 -19.72 -2.56 -12.54
N ALA A 307 -20.35 -2.54 -11.37
CA ALA A 307 -21.77 -2.84 -11.21
C ALA A 307 -22.63 -1.85 -12.02
N ALA A 308 -23.84 -2.27 -12.39
CA ALA A 308 -24.75 -1.41 -13.15
C ALA A 308 -25.12 -0.15 -12.35
N GLY A 309 -24.95 1.03 -12.96
CA GLY A 309 -25.29 2.31 -12.32
C GLY A 309 -24.21 2.88 -11.39
N SER A 310 -23.11 2.16 -11.14
CA SER A 310 -21.99 2.61 -10.32
C SER A 310 -20.66 2.47 -11.08
N PRO A 311 -19.81 3.52 -11.14
CA PRO A 311 -18.50 3.43 -11.78
C PRO A 311 -17.42 2.76 -10.90
N SER A 312 -17.68 2.64 -9.59
CA SER A 312 -16.68 2.20 -8.60
C SER A 312 -17.07 0.95 -7.83
N GLU A 313 -18.33 0.53 -7.86
CA GLU A 313 -18.72 -0.74 -7.24
C GLU A 313 -18.34 -1.91 -8.13
N PRO A 314 -17.76 -2.99 -7.58
CA PRO A 314 -17.35 -4.14 -8.38
C PRO A 314 -18.55 -4.91 -8.92
N ALA A 315 -18.53 -5.28 -10.20
CA ALA A 315 -19.57 -6.14 -10.78
C ALA A 315 -19.48 -7.58 -10.27
N TYR A 316 -18.26 -8.07 -10.09
CA TYR A 316 -17.97 -9.44 -9.68
C TYR A 316 -17.07 -9.41 -8.44
N PRO A 317 -17.61 -9.17 -7.23
CA PRO A 317 -16.78 -9.09 -6.03
C PRO A 317 -16.03 -10.40 -5.76
N GLU A 318 -14.88 -10.30 -5.09
CA GLU A 318 -14.12 -11.47 -4.67
C GLU A 318 -14.92 -12.33 -3.69
N VAL A 319 -14.61 -13.62 -3.71
CA VAL A 319 -15.29 -14.62 -2.92
C VAL A 319 -15.19 -14.36 -1.42
N ALA A 320 -16.33 -14.33 -0.72
CA ALA A 320 -16.42 -14.17 0.73
C ALA A 320 -17.40 -15.18 1.32
N ASN A 321 -16.99 -15.84 2.41
CA ASN A 321 -17.87 -16.72 3.18
C ASN A 321 -18.60 -15.91 4.24
N MET A 322 -19.91 -16.12 4.38
CA MET A 322 -20.74 -15.41 5.36
C MET A 322 -21.88 -16.29 5.88
N GLU A 323 -22.27 -16.05 7.13
CA GLU A 323 -23.44 -16.67 7.75
C GLU A 323 -24.64 -15.73 7.58
N VAL A 324 -25.76 -16.28 7.12
CA VAL A 324 -27.04 -15.57 6.93
C VAL A 324 -28.13 -16.30 7.72
N VAL A 325 -29.00 -15.53 8.38
CA VAL A 325 -30.10 -16.08 9.18
C VAL A 325 -31.44 -15.67 8.58
N ILE A 326 -32.24 -16.65 8.19
CA ILE A 326 -33.55 -16.43 7.55
C ILE A 326 -34.66 -16.83 8.53
N PRO A 327 -35.68 -15.98 8.74
CA PRO A 327 -36.83 -16.36 9.56
C PRO A 327 -37.65 -17.46 8.87
N THR A 328 -38.12 -18.44 9.65
CA THR A 328 -39.02 -19.50 9.15
C THR A 328 -40.44 -19.24 9.65
N PRO A 329 -41.48 -19.64 8.89
CA PRO A 329 -42.87 -19.60 9.36
C PRO A 329 -43.08 -20.41 10.65
N GLU A 330 -43.99 -19.96 11.52
CA GLU A 330 -44.32 -20.63 12.80
C GLU A 330 -44.87 -22.06 12.63
N LYS A 331 -45.43 -22.37 11.46
CA LYS A 331 -45.99 -23.68 11.12
C LYS A 331 -45.43 -24.14 9.78
N PRO A 332 -45.30 -25.47 9.55
CA PRO A 332 -44.91 -25.99 8.25
C PRO A 332 -45.84 -25.45 7.15
N PRO A 333 -45.30 -24.96 6.02
CA PRO A 333 -46.07 -24.48 4.89
C PRO A 333 -46.87 -25.64 4.26
N VAL A 334 -48.07 -25.34 3.76
CA VAL A 334 -48.90 -26.29 3.01
C VAL A 334 -48.62 -26.07 1.52
N PHE A 335 -48.11 -27.10 0.84
CA PHE A 335 -47.80 -27.05 -0.60
C PHE A 335 -48.95 -27.63 -1.43
N GLU A 336 -49.24 -27.03 -2.58
CA GLU A 336 -50.27 -27.52 -3.50
C GLU A 336 -49.75 -28.71 -4.35
N GLU A 337 -50.65 -29.64 -4.73
CA GLU A 337 -50.30 -30.77 -5.60
C GLU A 337 -49.86 -30.26 -6.98
N GLY A 338 -48.59 -30.50 -7.34
CA GLY A 338 -48.00 -30.09 -8.61
C GLY A 338 -47.07 -28.87 -8.54
N GLU A 339 -46.88 -28.25 -7.37
CA GLU A 339 -45.89 -27.18 -7.20
C GLU A 339 -44.45 -27.70 -7.40
N SER A 340 -43.69 -27.02 -8.25
CA SER A 340 -42.27 -27.29 -8.45
C SER A 340 -41.44 -26.93 -7.20
N GLU A 341 -40.27 -27.56 -7.03
CA GLU A 341 -39.34 -27.26 -5.92
C GLU A 341 -39.00 -25.75 -5.83
N LEU A 342 -38.83 -25.11 -6.99
CA LEU A 342 -38.53 -23.67 -7.10
C LEU A 342 -39.67 -22.81 -6.56
N GLN A 343 -40.92 -23.15 -6.89
CA GLN A 343 -42.11 -22.45 -6.39
C GLN A 343 -42.26 -22.60 -4.88
N LYS A 344 -41.96 -23.79 -4.34
CA LYS A 344 -42.00 -24.02 -2.88
C LYS A 344 -40.99 -23.16 -2.14
N MET A 345 -39.75 -23.10 -2.62
CA MET A 345 -38.70 -22.27 -2.01
C MET A 345 -39.00 -20.78 -2.12
N GLU A 346 -39.49 -20.33 -3.28
CA GLU A 346 -39.91 -18.95 -3.49
C GLU A 346 -41.06 -18.57 -2.54
N ASN A 347 -42.07 -19.42 -2.38
CA ASN A 347 -43.22 -19.15 -1.52
C ASN A 347 -42.84 -19.09 -0.03
N VAL A 348 -41.86 -19.88 0.41
CA VAL A 348 -41.49 -20.01 1.84
C VAL A 348 -40.44 -18.98 2.24
N PHE A 349 -39.37 -18.84 1.46
CA PHE A 349 -38.21 -18.03 1.80
C PHE A 349 -38.04 -16.81 0.91
N GLY A 350 -38.67 -16.79 -0.27
CA GLY A 350 -38.54 -15.69 -1.23
C GLY A 350 -37.29 -15.75 -2.10
N PHE A 351 -36.71 -16.94 -2.31
CA PHE A 351 -35.60 -17.11 -3.26
C PHE A 351 -35.73 -18.42 -4.05
N GLN A 352 -35.03 -18.48 -5.18
CA GLN A 352 -34.93 -19.67 -6.04
C GLN A 352 -33.47 -20.10 -6.22
N LEU A 353 -33.25 -21.40 -6.40
CA LEU A 353 -31.95 -21.94 -6.82
C LEU A 353 -31.89 -22.07 -8.34
N ALA A 354 -30.75 -21.72 -8.92
CA ALA A 354 -30.44 -21.95 -10.32
C ALA A 354 -30.57 -23.45 -10.67
N SER A 355 -30.95 -23.73 -11.92
CA SER A 355 -30.97 -25.10 -12.44
C SER A 355 -29.57 -25.70 -12.59
N LYS A 356 -28.58 -24.84 -12.81
CA LYS A 356 -27.15 -25.19 -12.87
C LYS A 356 -26.35 -24.11 -12.16
N GLY A 357 -25.44 -24.53 -11.29
CA GLY A 357 -24.47 -23.64 -10.66
C GLY A 357 -23.44 -23.12 -11.66
N LEU A 358 -22.83 -21.99 -11.31
CA LEU A 358 -21.97 -21.19 -12.18
C LEU A 358 -20.57 -21.80 -12.41
N PHE A 359 -19.88 -22.18 -11.33
CA PHE A 359 -18.53 -22.77 -11.41
C PHE A 359 -18.53 -24.29 -11.29
N SER A 360 -19.56 -24.84 -10.62
CA SER A 360 -19.86 -26.26 -10.56
C SER A 360 -21.35 -26.45 -10.83
N GLU A 361 -21.70 -27.33 -11.77
CA GLU A 361 -23.08 -27.51 -12.22
C GLU A 361 -24.03 -27.87 -11.07
N GLU A 362 -23.54 -28.59 -10.07
CA GLU A 362 -24.34 -29.06 -8.93
C GLU A 362 -24.39 -28.10 -7.74
N SER A 363 -23.67 -26.96 -7.78
CA SER A 363 -23.67 -26.02 -6.67
C SER A 363 -25.06 -25.38 -6.46
N PRO A 364 -25.59 -25.36 -5.23
CA PRO A 364 -26.85 -24.68 -4.90
C PRO A 364 -26.69 -23.16 -4.94
N THR A 365 -26.70 -22.62 -6.15
CA THR A 365 -26.51 -21.19 -6.41
C THR A 365 -27.86 -20.51 -6.46
N ILE A 366 -28.03 -19.39 -5.76
CA ILE A 366 -29.25 -18.59 -5.78
C ILE A 366 -29.34 -17.85 -7.12
N SER A 367 -30.46 -17.99 -7.82
CA SER A 367 -30.72 -17.28 -9.09
C SER A 367 -31.59 -16.04 -8.89
N VAL A 368 -32.59 -16.11 -8.01
CA VAL A 368 -33.58 -15.06 -7.80
C VAL A 368 -33.77 -14.84 -6.30
N VAL A 369 -33.86 -13.57 -5.88
CA VAL A 369 -34.28 -13.16 -4.54
C VAL A 369 -35.39 -12.14 -4.71
N LEU A 370 -36.56 -12.41 -4.13
CA LEU A 370 -37.71 -11.52 -4.22
C LEU A 370 -37.55 -10.32 -3.27
N PRO A 371 -37.81 -9.09 -3.73
CA PRO A 371 -37.82 -7.92 -2.86
C PRO A 371 -38.77 -8.10 -1.66
N GLU A 372 -38.42 -7.50 -0.51
CA GLU A 372 -39.20 -7.54 0.74
C GLU A 372 -39.48 -8.94 1.33
N SER A 373 -38.88 -9.99 0.77
CA SER A 373 -39.02 -11.35 1.26
C SER A 373 -38.09 -11.66 2.45
N PRO A 374 -38.31 -12.76 3.20
CA PRO A 374 -37.39 -13.23 4.23
C PRO A 374 -35.93 -13.32 3.78
N ALA A 375 -35.69 -13.82 2.55
CA ALA A 375 -34.35 -13.91 1.97
C ALA A 375 -33.72 -12.54 1.69
N ALA A 376 -34.49 -11.59 1.13
CA ALA A 376 -34.00 -10.24 0.90
C ALA A 376 -33.70 -9.49 2.20
N ILE A 377 -34.56 -9.63 3.21
CA ILE A 377 -34.36 -9.03 4.54
C ILE A 377 -33.13 -9.64 5.24
N ALA A 378 -32.90 -10.94 5.07
CA ALA A 378 -31.71 -11.63 5.56
C ALA A 378 -30.43 -11.26 4.78
N GLY A 379 -30.56 -10.56 3.65
CA GLY A 379 -29.44 -10.06 2.86
C GLY A 379 -28.88 -11.06 1.83
N LEU A 380 -29.64 -12.09 1.44
CA LEU A 380 -29.28 -12.98 0.33
C LEU A 380 -29.29 -12.22 -1.01
N GLN A 381 -28.39 -12.61 -1.91
CA GLN A 381 -28.22 -12.03 -3.24
C GLN A 381 -28.18 -13.11 -4.32
N SER A 382 -28.51 -12.72 -5.56
CA SER A 382 -28.29 -13.59 -6.71
C SER A 382 -26.80 -13.87 -6.88
N GLY A 383 -26.44 -15.12 -7.14
CA GLY A 383 -25.04 -15.58 -7.18
C GLY A 383 -24.51 -16.19 -5.88
N ASP A 384 -25.21 -16.02 -4.75
CA ASP A 384 -24.81 -16.66 -3.50
C ASP A 384 -24.89 -18.19 -3.62
N VAL A 385 -23.82 -18.89 -3.22
CA VAL A 385 -23.76 -20.35 -3.19
C VAL A 385 -23.98 -20.84 -1.77
N ILE A 386 -25.00 -21.66 -1.54
CA ILE A 386 -25.26 -22.24 -0.22
C ILE A 386 -24.23 -23.36 0.05
N THR A 387 -23.46 -23.24 1.12
CA THR A 387 -22.43 -24.21 1.50
C THR A 387 -22.86 -25.08 2.69
N ALA A 388 -23.72 -24.54 3.56
CA ALA A 388 -24.35 -25.30 4.64
C ALA A 388 -25.75 -24.78 5.00
N VAL A 389 -26.59 -25.66 5.54
CA VAL A 389 -27.94 -25.38 6.05
C VAL A 389 -28.04 -25.95 7.46
N GLY A 390 -28.31 -25.11 8.46
CA GLY A 390 -28.45 -25.53 9.86
C GLY A 390 -27.19 -26.20 10.43
N GLY A 391 -26.00 -25.87 9.92
CA GLY A 391 -24.72 -26.48 10.30
C GLY A 391 -24.37 -27.77 9.53
N GLY A 392 -25.25 -28.29 8.68
CA GLY A 392 -24.98 -29.42 7.78
C GLY A 392 -24.45 -28.96 6.43
N ARG A 393 -23.28 -29.47 6.00
CA ARG A 393 -22.68 -29.17 4.69
C ARG A 393 -23.58 -29.64 3.55
N THR A 394 -23.82 -28.78 2.57
CA THR A 394 -24.73 -29.02 1.44
C THR A 394 -24.11 -28.55 0.12
N SER A 395 -23.01 -29.19 -0.29
CA SER A 395 -22.27 -28.83 -1.52
C SER A 395 -22.97 -29.21 -2.84
N VAL A 396 -24.16 -29.83 -2.77
CA VAL A 396 -24.93 -30.33 -3.92
C VAL A 396 -26.37 -29.83 -3.82
N ARG A 397 -26.92 -29.36 -4.95
CA ARG A 397 -28.26 -28.77 -5.07
C ARG A 397 -29.35 -29.64 -4.46
N ALA A 398 -29.37 -30.93 -4.76
CA ALA A 398 -30.40 -31.83 -4.25
C ALA A 398 -30.41 -31.89 -2.71
N LEU A 399 -29.23 -31.96 -2.09
CA LEU A 399 -29.10 -31.97 -0.63
C LEU A 399 -29.51 -30.63 -0.01
N ALA A 400 -29.18 -29.51 -0.65
CA ALA A 400 -29.62 -28.20 -0.21
C ALA A 400 -31.15 -28.07 -0.25
N VAL A 401 -31.81 -28.52 -1.33
CA VAL A 401 -33.28 -28.50 -1.45
C VAL A 401 -33.94 -29.33 -0.35
N THR A 402 -33.47 -30.57 -0.14
CA THR A 402 -33.97 -31.42 0.95
C THR A 402 -33.76 -30.78 2.32
N ALA A 403 -32.58 -30.20 2.57
CA ALA A 403 -32.29 -29.54 3.84
C ALA A 403 -33.19 -28.30 4.08
N LEU A 404 -33.50 -27.55 3.03
CA LEU A 404 -34.30 -26.32 3.08
C LEU A 404 -35.81 -26.55 3.14
N LEU A 405 -36.32 -27.70 2.66
CA LEU A 405 -37.77 -27.95 2.61
C LEU A 405 -38.22 -29.07 3.56
N GLU A 406 -37.39 -30.09 3.81
CA GLU A 406 -37.79 -31.30 4.54
C GLU A 406 -37.19 -31.36 5.96
N ASN A 407 -35.97 -30.88 6.15
CA ASN A 407 -35.23 -30.97 7.43
C ASN A 407 -35.20 -29.64 8.22
N VAL A 408 -36.19 -28.76 8.02
CA VAL A 408 -36.27 -27.45 8.69
C VAL A 408 -37.08 -27.51 9.99
N SER A 409 -36.52 -26.94 11.06
CA SER A 409 -37.25 -26.68 12.31
C SER A 409 -38.09 -25.40 12.19
N TRP A 410 -39.34 -25.54 11.76
CA TRP A 410 -40.29 -24.43 11.62
C TRP A 410 -40.52 -23.68 12.94
N GLY A 411 -40.66 -22.35 12.87
CA GLY A 411 -40.82 -21.45 14.01
C GLY A 411 -39.51 -21.03 14.69
N SER A 412 -38.35 -21.45 14.17
CA SER A 412 -37.02 -20.98 14.60
C SER A 412 -36.24 -20.43 13.41
N PRO A 413 -35.37 -19.41 13.58
CA PRO A 413 -34.55 -18.89 12.50
C PRO A 413 -33.61 -19.96 11.93
N LEU A 414 -33.56 -20.06 10.59
CA LEU A 414 -32.70 -20.98 9.86
C LEU A 414 -31.36 -20.32 9.54
N ARG A 415 -30.25 -20.95 9.91
CA ARG A 415 -28.90 -20.47 9.58
C ARG A 415 -28.41 -21.09 8.29
N LEU A 416 -27.84 -20.27 7.41
CA LEU A 416 -27.23 -20.67 6.15
C LEU A 416 -25.79 -20.15 6.12
N ASP A 417 -24.84 -21.02 5.77
CA ASP A 417 -23.50 -20.58 5.40
C ASP A 417 -23.46 -20.44 3.88
N ILE A 418 -23.12 -19.25 3.39
CA ILE A 418 -23.07 -18.96 1.97
C ILE A 418 -21.68 -18.48 1.55
N GLN A 419 -21.40 -18.66 0.26
CA GLN A 419 -20.24 -18.12 -0.42
C GLN A 419 -20.74 -17.11 -1.46
N ARG A 420 -20.39 -15.83 -1.28
CA ARG A 420 -20.77 -14.72 -2.16
C ARG A 420 -19.60 -14.33 -3.04
N GLY A 421 -19.86 -13.90 -4.28
CA GLY A 421 -18.85 -13.40 -5.20
C GLY A 421 -18.27 -14.49 -6.09
N VAL A 422 -17.16 -14.19 -6.76
CA VAL A 422 -16.51 -15.10 -7.72
C VAL A 422 -15.04 -15.34 -7.33
N PRO A 423 -14.49 -16.53 -7.59
CA PRO A 423 -13.08 -16.82 -7.31
C PRO A 423 -12.16 -16.09 -8.29
N GLN A 424 -10.91 -15.89 -7.87
CA GLN A 424 -9.85 -15.46 -8.78
C GLN A 424 -9.67 -16.48 -9.93
N PRO A 425 -9.38 -16.04 -11.17
CA PRO A 425 -9.08 -14.68 -11.62
C PRO A 425 -10.32 -13.89 -12.12
N TYR A 426 -11.54 -14.33 -11.84
CA TYR A 426 -12.76 -13.73 -12.42
C TYR A 426 -13.27 -12.50 -11.67
N ALA A 427 -12.74 -12.25 -10.48
CA ALA A 427 -13.15 -11.14 -9.63
C ALA A 427 -12.77 -9.78 -10.23
N THR A 428 -13.58 -8.78 -9.92
CA THR A 428 -13.32 -7.38 -10.16
C THR A 428 -12.32 -6.84 -9.14
N HIS A 429 -11.51 -5.87 -9.56
CA HIS A 429 -10.59 -5.19 -8.66
C HIS A 429 -11.36 -4.55 -7.48
N PRO A 430 -10.95 -4.77 -6.22
CA PRO A 430 -11.72 -4.35 -5.03
C PRO A 430 -11.83 -2.82 -4.88
N ARG A 431 -10.90 -2.08 -5.49
CA ARG A 431 -10.81 -0.60 -5.42
C ARG A 431 -10.87 0.05 -6.81
N LEU A 432 -12.00 -0.06 -7.51
CA LEU A 432 -12.21 0.57 -8.83
C LEU A 432 -12.17 2.11 -8.79
N ASP A 433 -12.41 2.70 -7.62
CA ASP A 433 -12.26 4.14 -7.36
C ASP A 433 -10.79 4.60 -7.51
N LEU A 434 -9.85 3.70 -7.23
CA LEU A 434 -8.42 3.97 -7.19
C LEU A 434 -7.65 3.35 -8.37
N PHE A 435 -8.10 2.20 -8.88
CA PHE A 435 -7.40 1.41 -9.89
C PHE A 435 -8.32 0.95 -11.03
N VAL A 436 -7.68 0.66 -12.16
CA VAL A 436 -8.17 0.00 -13.39
C VAL A 436 -9.33 0.65 -14.13
N SER A 437 -10.31 1.25 -13.44
CA SER A 437 -11.45 1.92 -14.06
C SER A 437 -11.01 3.16 -14.85
N ASP A 438 -11.78 3.53 -15.89
CA ASP A 438 -11.47 4.70 -16.72
C ASP A 438 -11.53 6.03 -15.94
N SER A 439 -12.29 6.09 -14.83
CA SER A 439 -12.38 7.25 -13.94
C SER A 439 -11.36 7.24 -12.80
N SER A 440 -10.65 6.14 -12.59
CA SER A 440 -9.64 6.02 -11.54
C SER A 440 -8.37 6.82 -11.86
N PRO A 441 -7.62 7.28 -10.84
CA PRO A 441 -6.31 7.87 -11.05
C PRO A 441 -5.31 6.87 -11.67
N HIS A 442 -5.52 5.56 -11.49
CA HIS A 442 -4.69 4.50 -12.07
C HIS A 442 -5.45 3.67 -13.11
N SER A 443 -5.96 4.32 -14.16
CA SER A 443 -6.65 3.62 -15.24
C SER A 443 -5.77 2.55 -15.89
N MET A 444 -6.37 1.39 -16.20
CA MET A 444 -5.63 0.24 -16.72
C MET A 444 -4.96 0.55 -18.06
N LYS A 445 -5.59 1.36 -18.92
CA LYS A 445 -5.04 1.77 -20.22
C LYS A 445 -3.73 2.57 -20.09
N THR A 446 -3.55 3.24 -18.96
CA THR A 446 -2.40 4.13 -18.72
C THR A 446 -1.29 3.41 -17.97
N PHE A 447 -1.63 2.55 -17.01
CA PHE A 447 -0.67 1.93 -16.09
C PHE A 447 -0.45 0.43 -16.32
N GLY A 448 -1.43 -0.29 -16.86
CA GLY A 448 -1.48 -1.75 -16.82
C GLY A 448 -1.47 -2.29 -15.38
N CYS A 449 -1.22 -3.59 -15.24
CA CYS A 449 -1.17 -4.32 -13.97
C CYS A 449 0.28 -4.52 -13.48
N THR A 450 1.21 -4.81 -14.40
CA THR A 450 2.60 -5.21 -14.11
C THR A 450 3.48 -4.08 -13.55
N ILE A 451 3.06 -2.82 -13.63
CA ILE A 451 3.76 -1.72 -12.96
C ILE A 451 3.56 -1.79 -11.44
N CYS A 452 2.37 -2.19 -11.01
CA CYS A 452 1.98 -2.35 -9.61
C CYS A 452 2.36 -3.76 -9.11
N HIS A 453 1.80 -4.81 -9.73
CA HIS A 453 1.96 -6.18 -9.24
C HIS A 453 3.26 -6.86 -9.64
N GLN A 454 4.08 -6.27 -10.52
CA GLN A 454 5.25 -6.93 -11.15
C GLN A 454 4.83 -8.17 -11.97
N GLY A 455 5.69 -9.20 -12.05
CA GLY A 455 5.46 -10.41 -12.83
C GLY A 455 5.94 -10.34 -14.27
N GLN A 456 5.70 -11.43 -14.99
CA GLN A 456 6.06 -11.56 -16.39
C GLN A 456 4.86 -11.22 -17.28
N GLY A 457 4.63 -9.92 -17.51
CA GLY A 457 3.45 -9.44 -18.23
C GLY A 457 3.29 -9.89 -19.69
N SER A 458 4.34 -10.45 -20.31
CA SER A 458 4.24 -11.07 -21.65
C SER A 458 3.70 -12.51 -21.62
N ALA A 459 3.67 -13.15 -20.45
CA ALA A 459 3.21 -14.53 -20.32
C ALA A 459 1.67 -14.62 -20.42
N THR A 460 1.19 -15.76 -20.91
CA THR A 460 -0.25 -16.04 -21.10
C THR A 460 -0.66 -17.34 -20.41
N SER A 461 0.09 -17.76 -19.39
CA SER A 461 -0.17 -19.01 -18.66
C SER A 461 0.26 -18.84 -17.22
N PHE A 462 -0.56 -19.35 -16.29
CA PHE A 462 -0.39 -19.19 -14.85
C PHE A 462 1.06 -19.42 -14.36
N LYS A 463 1.66 -20.56 -14.73
CA LYS A 463 3.02 -20.95 -14.33
C LYS A 463 4.16 -20.06 -14.82
N TRP A 464 3.96 -19.29 -15.89
CA TRP A 464 4.98 -18.43 -16.49
C TRP A 464 4.75 -16.94 -16.23
N SER A 465 3.59 -16.55 -15.70
CA SER A 465 3.30 -15.17 -15.31
C SER A 465 4.03 -14.75 -14.03
N SER A 466 4.69 -15.69 -13.37
CA SER A 466 5.44 -15.50 -12.12
C SER A 466 4.55 -15.03 -10.98
N HIS A 467 3.35 -15.60 -10.84
CA HIS A 467 2.51 -15.41 -9.65
C HIS A 467 3.27 -15.86 -8.40
N THR A 468 3.14 -15.13 -7.30
CA THR A 468 3.79 -15.47 -6.04
C THR A 468 2.72 -15.82 -5.00
N PRO A 469 2.77 -17.03 -4.41
CA PRO A 469 1.84 -17.43 -3.38
C PRO A 469 2.08 -16.63 -2.09
N ASN A 470 1.03 -16.43 -1.31
CA ASN A 470 1.07 -15.76 -0.02
C ASN A 470 1.33 -16.72 1.14
N THR A 471 1.24 -18.04 0.93
CA THR A 471 1.53 -19.08 1.93
C THR A 471 2.14 -20.34 1.29
N PRO A 472 2.91 -21.16 2.03
CA PRO A 472 3.42 -22.43 1.52
C PRO A 472 2.32 -23.41 1.09
N LYS A 473 1.22 -23.47 1.85
CA LYS A 473 0.05 -24.28 1.46
C LYS A 473 -0.51 -23.87 0.10
N GLN A 474 -0.56 -22.57 -0.17
CA GLN A 474 -1.00 -22.07 -1.47
C GLN A 474 0.03 -22.42 -2.57
N SER A 475 1.33 -22.39 -2.27
CA SER A 475 2.38 -22.76 -3.23
C SER A 475 2.24 -24.23 -3.67
N HIS A 476 2.00 -25.15 -2.73
CA HIS A 476 1.73 -26.56 -3.03
C HIS A 476 0.44 -26.77 -3.81
N VAL A 477 -0.68 -26.17 -3.38
CA VAL A 477 -1.95 -26.26 -4.14
C VAL A 477 -1.76 -25.74 -5.57
N TRP A 478 -1.02 -24.64 -5.74
CA TRP A 478 -0.76 -24.08 -7.06
C TRP A 478 0.18 -24.92 -7.91
N HIS A 479 1.14 -25.60 -7.28
CA HIS A 479 2.01 -26.56 -7.96
C HIS A 479 1.18 -27.70 -8.55
N ASP A 480 0.34 -28.32 -7.74
CA ASP A 480 -0.46 -29.48 -8.13
C ASP A 480 -1.55 -29.12 -9.15
N GLU A 481 -2.29 -28.03 -8.92
CA GLU A 481 -3.44 -27.68 -9.76
C GLU A 481 -3.06 -26.92 -11.05
N TYR A 482 -2.02 -26.08 -11.00
CA TYR A 482 -1.68 -25.15 -12.09
C TYR A 482 -0.26 -25.33 -12.64
N GLY A 483 0.50 -26.31 -12.12
CA GLY A 483 1.90 -26.54 -12.51
C GLY A 483 2.80 -25.36 -12.14
N TRP A 484 2.50 -24.67 -11.04
CA TRP A 484 3.28 -23.55 -10.55
C TRP A 484 4.69 -23.98 -10.15
N PHE A 485 5.66 -23.11 -10.39
CA PHE A 485 7.02 -23.25 -9.91
C PHE A 485 7.64 -21.87 -9.71
N ASN A 486 8.66 -21.78 -8.87
CA ASN A 486 9.43 -20.57 -8.70
C ASN A 486 10.38 -20.37 -9.90
N ASN A 487 10.07 -19.39 -10.74
CA ASN A 487 10.87 -19.09 -11.92
C ASN A 487 12.11 -18.23 -11.58
N HIS A 488 13.19 -18.88 -11.19
CA HIS A 488 14.46 -18.24 -10.83
C HIS A 488 15.12 -17.44 -11.97
N HIS A 489 14.70 -17.63 -13.22
CA HIS A 489 15.20 -16.86 -14.37
C HIS A 489 14.49 -15.52 -14.56
N TRP A 490 13.34 -15.31 -13.89
CA TRP A 490 12.60 -14.06 -13.96
C TRP A 490 12.80 -13.27 -12.67
N ILE A 491 13.72 -12.30 -12.71
CA ILE A 491 14.15 -11.51 -11.55
C ILE A 491 13.07 -10.58 -10.96
N TYR A 492 11.92 -10.47 -11.61
CA TYR A 492 10.78 -9.63 -11.19
C TYR A 492 9.50 -10.45 -11.04
N PRO A 493 9.45 -11.45 -10.14
CA PRO A 493 8.21 -12.17 -9.87
C PRO A 493 7.13 -11.18 -9.40
N MET A 494 5.86 -11.60 -9.50
CA MET A 494 4.77 -10.80 -8.96
C MET A 494 4.99 -10.59 -7.47
N LEU A 495 4.64 -9.41 -6.97
CA LEU A 495 4.61 -9.19 -5.53
C LEU A 495 3.49 -10.08 -4.95
N PRO A 496 3.72 -10.80 -3.84
CA PRO A 496 2.64 -11.46 -3.13
C PRO A 496 1.70 -10.38 -2.56
N GLU A 497 0.43 -10.75 -2.33
CA GLU A 497 -0.61 -9.87 -1.78
C GLU A 497 -0.10 -9.02 -0.60
N ARG A 498 0.63 -9.64 0.33
CA ARG A 498 1.18 -8.96 1.51
C ARG A 498 2.18 -7.83 1.20
N PHE A 499 2.79 -7.77 0.01
CA PHE A 499 3.78 -6.76 -0.36
C PHE A 499 3.42 -5.95 -1.61
N GLU A 500 2.22 -6.07 -2.16
CA GLU A 500 1.81 -5.36 -3.38
C GLU A 500 1.92 -3.84 -3.24
N GLU A 501 1.59 -3.32 -2.06
CA GLU A 501 1.69 -1.88 -1.76
C GLU A 501 3.10 -1.31 -1.95
N SER A 502 4.15 -2.14 -1.80
CA SER A 502 5.55 -1.70 -1.98
C SER A 502 5.78 -1.00 -3.33
N SER A 503 5.03 -1.39 -4.36
CA SER A 503 5.10 -0.80 -5.69
C SER A 503 4.63 0.65 -5.77
N CYS A 504 3.82 1.13 -4.81
CA CYS A 504 3.34 2.51 -4.76
C CYS A 504 4.50 3.51 -4.67
N LEU A 505 5.61 3.13 -4.00
CA LEU A 505 6.80 3.98 -3.87
C LEU A 505 7.52 4.25 -5.19
N LYS A 506 7.17 3.58 -6.30
CA LYS A 506 7.71 3.91 -7.62
C LYS A 506 7.26 5.29 -8.11
N CYS A 507 6.03 5.69 -7.80
CA CYS A 507 5.43 6.95 -8.25
C CYS A 507 5.21 7.94 -7.09
N HIS A 508 4.94 7.43 -5.89
CA HIS A 508 4.54 8.20 -4.72
C HIS A 508 5.71 8.47 -3.78
N HIS A 509 6.74 9.16 -4.29
CA HIS A 509 8.01 9.34 -3.59
C HIS A 509 7.89 10.16 -2.30
N GLN A 510 6.83 10.96 -2.14
CA GLN A 510 6.64 11.78 -0.94
C GLN A 510 5.87 11.05 0.15
N VAL A 511 5.17 9.95 -0.18
CA VAL A 511 4.34 9.12 0.72
C VAL A 511 3.15 9.85 1.35
N VAL A 512 3.18 11.19 1.48
CA VAL A 512 2.13 12.00 2.11
C VAL A 512 0.78 11.95 1.41
N ASP A 513 0.78 11.64 0.13
CA ASP A 513 -0.43 11.51 -0.68
C ASP A 513 -1.04 10.10 -0.61
N LEU A 514 -0.32 9.16 0.00
CA LEU A 514 -0.82 7.85 0.42
C LEU A 514 -1.42 7.90 1.83
N GLU A 515 -1.31 9.02 2.55
CA GLU A 515 -1.96 9.23 3.84
C GLU A 515 -3.48 9.39 3.69
N PRO A 516 -4.25 9.19 4.77
CA PRO A 516 -5.69 9.49 4.79
C PRO A 516 -5.99 10.92 4.33
N SER A 517 -7.00 11.07 3.48
CA SER A 517 -7.45 12.35 2.90
C SER A 517 -8.97 12.44 2.79
N ASP A 518 -9.50 13.64 2.52
CA ASP A 518 -10.95 13.83 2.30
C ASP A 518 -11.47 12.97 1.12
N ARG A 519 -10.62 12.72 0.12
CA ARG A 519 -10.96 11.87 -1.04
C ARG A 519 -10.83 10.39 -0.73
N PHE A 520 -9.83 10.01 0.05
CA PHE A 520 -9.55 8.63 0.45
C PHE A 520 -9.38 8.56 1.97
N PRO A 521 -10.49 8.46 2.73
CA PRO A 521 -10.43 8.35 4.18
C PRO A 521 -9.69 7.10 4.62
N GLU A 522 -9.88 6.00 3.88
CA GLU A 522 -9.01 4.84 3.93
C GLU A 522 -7.78 5.10 3.06
N PRO A 523 -6.56 5.07 3.63
CA PRO A 523 -5.35 5.38 2.90
C PRO A 523 -5.18 4.42 1.71
N PRO A 524 -4.72 4.91 0.54
CA PRO A 524 -4.46 4.06 -0.63
C PRO A 524 -3.47 2.90 -0.40
N ALA A 525 -2.50 3.08 0.50
CA ALA A 525 -1.45 2.10 0.81
C ALA A 525 -1.06 2.16 2.30
N PRO A 526 -1.95 1.68 3.21
CA PRO A 526 -1.77 1.80 4.65
C PRO A 526 -0.45 1.21 5.16
N LYS A 527 -0.01 0.08 4.60
CA LYS A 527 1.13 -0.69 5.06
C LYS A 527 2.45 -0.03 4.67
N VAL A 528 2.55 0.49 3.45
CA VAL A 528 3.71 1.30 3.05
C VAL A 528 3.84 2.56 3.89
N VAL A 529 2.71 3.23 4.17
CA VAL A 529 2.69 4.43 5.02
C VAL A 529 3.13 4.07 6.44
N ALA A 530 2.64 2.97 7.01
CA ALA A 530 3.06 2.49 8.32
C ALA A 530 4.57 2.18 8.36
N GLY A 531 5.09 1.46 7.36
CA GLY A 531 6.52 1.18 7.24
C GLY A 531 7.40 2.43 7.11
N TYR A 532 6.94 3.42 6.34
CA TYR A 532 7.57 4.74 6.24
C TYR A 532 7.65 5.44 7.60
N HIS A 533 6.55 5.43 8.37
CA HIS A 533 6.53 6.00 9.71
C HIS A 533 7.45 5.27 10.68
N LEU A 534 7.47 3.94 10.66
CA LEU A 534 8.35 3.14 11.51
C LEU A 534 9.83 3.44 11.23
N ILE A 535 10.24 3.48 9.96
CA ILE A 535 11.62 3.83 9.57
C ILE A 535 11.99 5.23 10.05
N ARG A 536 11.06 6.19 9.97
CA ARG A 536 11.27 7.55 10.47
C ARG A 536 11.34 7.60 11.99
N GLN A 537 10.48 6.87 12.69
CA GLN A 537 10.40 6.90 14.14
C GLN A 537 11.60 6.20 14.79
N TYR A 538 12.07 5.09 14.23
CA TYR A 538 13.23 4.34 14.72
C TYR A 538 14.57 4.82 14.15
N GLY A 539 14.55 5.72 13.16
CA GLY A 539 15.74 6.39 12.63
C GLY A 539 16.62 5.50 11.75
N CYS A 540 16.04 4.52 11.05
CA CYS A 540 16.82 3.60 10.21
C CYS A 540 17.64 4.35 9.14
N TYR A 541 17.15 5.50 8.69
CA TYR A 541 17.82 6.39 7.73
C TYR A 541 19.10 7.06 8.25
N GLY A 542 19.34 7.04 9.56
CA GLY A 542 20.61 7.53 10.11
C GLY A 542 21.75 6.57 9.78
N CYS A 543 21.51 5.26 9.91
CA CYS A 543 22.50 4.23 9.60
C CYS A 543 22.49 3.87 8.12
N HIS A 544 21.33 3.84 7.48
CA HIS A 544 21.14 3.42 6.10
C HIS A 544 20.94 4.61 5.16
N GLU A 545 21.65 4.60 4.04
CA GLU A 545 21.50 5.63 3.02
C GLU A 545 20.21 5.42 2.19
N ILE A 546 19.31 6.40 2.24
CA ILE A 546 18.03 6.43 1.50
C ILE A 546 17.94 7.80 0.80
N ASN A 547 18.67 7.94 -0.31
CA ASN A 547 18.92 9.24 -0.92
C ASN A 547 17.71 9.89 -1.59
N GLY A 548 16.75 9.09 -2.05
CA GLY A 548 15.63 9.54 -2.88
C GLY A 548 16.02 10.15 -4.24
N TRP A 549 17.31 10.38 -4.51
CA TRP A 549 17.82 11.02 -5.71
C TRP A 549 18.98 10.25 -6.34
N SER A 550 19.03 10.28 -7.67
CA SER A 550 20.14 9.85 -8.52
C SER A 550 20.75 11.10 -9.18
N GLY A 551 21.75 11.70 -8.54
CA GLY A 551 22.24 13.02 -8.93
C GLY A 551 21.30 14.16 -8.51
N PRO A 552 21.51 15.40 -9.01
CA PRO A 552 20.78 16.57 -8.53
C PRO A 552 19.33 16.68 -9.04
N ASP A 553 19.03 16.11 -10.22
CA ASP A 553 17.78 16.40 -10.94
C ASP A 553 16.81 15.20 -11.02
N GLN A 554 17.26 13.98 -10.71
CA GLN A 554 16.45 12.77 -10.90
C GLN A 554 16.06 12.16 -9.56
N ARG A 555 14.76 12.20 -9.24
CA ARG A 555 14.21 11.55 -8.06
C ARG A 555 13.93 10.09 -8.34
N VAL A 556 14.41 9.20 -7.47
CA VAL A 556 14.25 7.74 -7.59
C VAL A 556 13.47 7.12 -6.43
N GLY A 557 13.11 7.89 -5.40
CA GLY A 557 12.28 7.43 -4.30
C GLY A 557 12.08 8.48 -3.21
N PRO A 558 11.55 8.08 -2.04
CA PRO A 558 11.57 8.90 -0.85
C PRO A 558 13.01 9.29 -0.49
N ASP A 559 13.22 10.58 -0.24
CA ASP A 559 14.48 11.09 0.29
C ASP A 559 14.34 11.11 1.80
N LEU A 560 15.08 10.24 2.49
CA LEU A 560 15.09 10.16 3.95
C LEU A 560 16.46 10.54 4.53
N ARG A 561 17.29 11.26 3.78
CA ARG A 561 18.63 11.63 4.25
C ARG A 561 18.57 12.51 5.49
N LEU A 562 19.57 12.32 6.35
CA LEU A 562 19.87 13.23 7.44
C LEU A 562 20.12 14.64 6.90
N GLU A 563 19.59 15.63 7.59
CA GLU A 563 19.94 17.02 7.35
C GLU A 563 21.45 17.26 7.60
N PRO A 564 22.04 18.30 6.97
CA PRO A 564 23.43 18.64 7.24
C PRO A 564 23.67 19.08 8.70
N ASN A 565 24.77 18.59 9.29
CA ASN A 565 25.12 18.79 10.70
C ASN A 565 25.66 20.21 11.02
N TYR A 566 25.11 21.28 10.43
CA TYR A 566 25.62 22.65 10.59
C TYR A 566 25.60 23.12 12.04
N HIS A 567 24.50 22.82 12.73
CA HIS A 567 24.31 23.17 14.14
C HIS A 567 25.36 22.50 15.02
N GLU A 568 25.57 21.20 14.84
CA GLU A 568 26.49 20.40 15.65
C GLU A 568 27.95 20.80 15.40
N VAL A 569 28.29 21.16 14.17
CA VAL A 569 29.60 21.71 13.82
C VAL A 569 29.81 23.05 14.52
N ALA A 570 28.84 23.97 14.47
CA ALA A 570 28.97 25.26 15.15
C ALA A 570 29.09 25.11 16.68
N GLN A 571 28.37 24.14 17.28
CA GLN A 571 28.54 23.80 18.70
C GLN A 571 29.93 23.25 19.02
N ALA A 572 30.53 22.44 18.13
CA ALA A 572 31.90 21.97 18.30
C ALA A 572 32.91 23.13 18.22
N VAL A 573 32.72 24.06 17.28
CA VAL A 573 33.54 25.28 17.17
C VAL A 573 33.39 26.16 18.42
N ALA A 574 32.18 26.32 18.95
CA ALA A 574 31.92 27.18 20.11
C ALA A 574 32.70 26.78 21.37
N VAL A 575 33.04 25.49 21.52
CA VAL A 575 33.79 24.96 22.67
C VAL A 575 35.27 24.74 22.38
N ASP A 576 35.73 25.01 21.15
CA ASP A 576 37.15 24.97 20.82
C ASP A 576 37.89 26.02 21.68
N PRO A 577 38.97 25.65 22.39
CA PRO A 577 39.73 26.60 23.20
C PRO A 577 40.19 27.84 22.42
N GLY A 578 40.58 27.66 21.15
CA GLY A 578 41.03 28.72 20.26
C GLY A 578 39.94 29.73 19.90
N THR A 579 38.67 29.37 20.04
CA THR A 579 37.53 30.28 19.78
C THR A 579 37.52 31.48 20.73
N GLN A 580 38.09 31.35 21.93
CA GLN A 580 38.22 32.48 22.86
C GLN A 580 39.18 33.57 22.35
N ASP A 581 40.18 33.17 21.54
CA ASP A 581 41.19 34.06 20.96
C ASP A 581 40.79 34.62 19.59
N MET A 582 39.62 34.20 19.09
CA MET A 582 39.02 34.71 17.86
C MET A 582 38.29 36.04 18.07
N SER A 583 37.96 36.71 16.96
CA SER A 583 37.27 38.00 17.02
C SER A 583 35.84 37.88 17.56
N LYS A 584 35.29 38.94 18.16
CA LYS A 584 33.87 39.00 18.53
C LYS A 584 32.93 38.73 17.36
N THR A 585 33.33 39.11 16.15
CA THR A 585 32.56 38.87 14.92
C THR A 585 32.50 37.38 14.58
N PHE A 586 33.62 36.67 14.71
CA PHE A 586 33.66 35.21 14.55
C PHE A 586 32.72 34.52 15.55
N ASN A 587 32.79 34.92 16.82
CA ASN A 587 31.91 34.39 17.87
C ASN A 587 30.43 34.71 17.61
N GLY A 588 30.14 35.87 17.03
CA GLY A 588 28.81 36.21 16.52
C GLY A 588 28.33 35.22 15.47
N TRP A 589 29.15 34.92 14.44
CA TRP A 589 28.78 33.95 13.41
C TRP A 589 28.59 32.53 13.97
N VAL A 590 29.40 32.11 14.94
CA VAL A 590 29.20 30.82 15.63
C VAL A 590 27.83 30.78 16.29
N GLN A 591 27.45 31.81 17.05
CA GLN A 591 26.14 31.87 17.71
C GLN A 591 24.97 31.98 16.71
N ASP A 592 25.16 32.72 15.61
CA ASP A 592 24.17 32.83 14.54
C ASP A 592 23.90 31.45 13.90
N VAL A 593 24.92 30.64 13.64
CA VAL A 593 24.74 29.28 13.06
C VAL A 593 24.18 28.31 14.09
N VAL A 594 24.54 28.42 15.38
CA VAL A 594 23.94 27.62 16.46
C VAL A 594 22.44 27.90 16.59
N SER A 595 22.04 29.18 16.53
CA SER A 595 20.64 29.61 16.72
C SER A 595 19.80 29.56 15.44
N SER A 596 20.43 29.66 14.26
CA SER A 596 19.80 29.63 12.95
C SER A 596 20.69 28.91 11.92
N PRO A 597 20.72 27.56 11.92
CA PRO A 597 21.61 26.77 11.08
C PRO A 597 21.36 26.94 9.56
N ASP A 598 20.18 27.42 9.17
CA ASP A 598 19.81 27.71 7.78
C ASP A 598 20.36 29.05 7.25
N GLY A 599 20.96 29.87 8.12
CA GLY A 599 21.55 31.16 7.78
C GLY A 599 22.79 31.03 6.88
N ASN A 600 22.59 30.94 5.56
CA ASN A 600 23.66 30.68 4.58
C ASN A 600 24.84 31.67 4.69
N ASN A 601 24.55 32.96 4.89
CA ASN A 601 25.59 33.99 5.00
C ASN A 601 26.48 33.82 6.25
N ALA A 602 25.89 33.54 7.41
CA ALA A 602 26.65 33.35 8.65
C ALA A 602 27.49 32.07 8.56
N ARG A 603 26.90 30.99 8.03
CA ARG A 603 27.60 29.72 7.78
C ARG A 603 28.78 29.87 6.83
N GLN A 604 28.59 30.54 5.70
CA GLN A 604 29.66 30.76 4.72
C GLN A 604 30.80 31.58 5.33
N ARG A 605 30.49 32.67 6.05
CA ARG A 605 31.51 33.50 6.72
C ARG A 605 32.25 32.74 7.81
N LEU A 606 31.54 31.93 8.59
CA LEU A 606 32.15 31.06 9.60
C LEU A 606 33.14 30.09 8.94
N ARG A 607 32.71 29.42 7.86
CA ARG A 607 33.58 28.53 7.09
C ARG A 607 34.82 29.23 6.55
N GLU A 608 34.65 30.37 5.86
CA GLU A 608 35.76 31.14 5.29
C GLU A 608 36.75 31.59 6.37
N ALA A 609 36.26 31.95 7.56
CA ALA A 609 37.13 32.32 8.68
C ALA A 609 37.91 31.14 9.24
N ILE A 610 37.30 29.95 9.34
CA ILE A 610 37.98 28.72 9.75
C ILE A 610 39.02 28.32 8.69
N ASP A 611 38.67 28.36 7.41
CA ASP A 611 39.58 28.05 6.29
C ASP A 611 40.77 29.04 6.26
N ALA A 612 40.53 30.32 6.58
CA ALA A 612 41.57 31.34 6.67
C ALA A 612 42.50 31.10 7.87
N ASP A 613 41.97 30.75 9.04
CA ASP A 613 42.76 30.38 10.22
C ASP A 613 43.63 29.15 9.94
N ALA A 614 43.07 28.11 9.30
CA ALA A 614 43.81 26.91 8.89
C ALA A 614 45.00 27.23 7.96
N SER A 615 44.88 28.26 7.12
CA SER A 615 45.96 28.68 6.21
C SER A 615 47.17 29.31 6.91
N LEU A 616 47.06 29.66 8.19
CA LEU A 616 48.14 30.22 9.00
C LEU A 616 49.14 29.15 9.49
N GLY A 617 48.82 27.86 9.35
CA GLY A 617 49.70 26.78 9.77
C GLY A 617 49.97 26.82 11.28
N ASP A 618 51.24 26.91 11.67
CA ASP A 618 51.66 26.92 13.09
C ASP A 618 51.12 28.16 13.87
N ASP A 619 50.72 29.22 13.17
CA ASP A 619 50.13 30.43 13.76
C ASP A 619 48.59 30.37 13.88
N ALA A 620 47.96 29.25 13.48
CA ALA A 620 46.52 29.06 13.57
C ALA A 620 46.05 29.02 15.03
N LYS A 621 44.88 29.62 15.29
CA LYS A 621 44.31 29.69 16.64
C LYS A 621 43.37 28.53 16.94
N LEU A 622 42.61 28.08 15.94
CA LEU A 622 41.64 27.01 16.09
C LEU A 622 42.34 25.65 16.00
N SER A 623 41.75 24.62 16.60
CA SER A 623 42.30 23.27 16.52
C SER A 623 42.21 22.67 15.11
N ASP A 624 43.11 21.73 14.81
CA ASP A 624 43.05 20.90 13.59
C ASP A 624 41.67 20.24 13.40
N ARG A 625 41.02 19.86 14.50
CA ARG A 625 39.66 19.29 14.47
C ARG A 625 38.67 20.31 13.90
N THR A 626 38.70 21.54 14.38
CA THR A 626 37.84 22.61 13.88
C THR A 626 38.11 22.91 12.40
N HIS A 627 39.38 22.88 11.97
CA HIS A 627 39.72 23.05 10.55
C HIS A 627 39.14 21.94 9.67
N VAL A 628 39.13 20.68 10.12
CA VAL A 628 38.49 19.56 9.39
C VAL A 628 36.98 19.75 9.28
N LEU A 629 36.34 20.24 10.35
CA LEU A 629 34.89 20.44 10.38
C LEU A 629 34.38 21.54 9.43
N SER A 630 35.25 22.46 9.01
CA SER A 630 34.92 23.52 8.03
C SER A 630 34.26 22.96 6.75
N ALA A 631 34.66 21.76 6.31
CA ALA A 631 34.15 21.12 5.11
C ALA A 631 32.65 20.79 5.21
N LEU A 632 32.16 20.51 6.41
CA LEU A 632 30.75 20.19 6.67
C LEU A 632 29.85 21.43 6.65
N LEU A 633 30.40 22.65 6.71
CA LEU A 633 29.64 23.89 6.58
C LEU A 633 29.31 24.23 5.11
N LYS A 634 29.73 23.40 4.15
CA LYS A 634 29.37 23.56 2.73
C LYS A 634 27.90 23.18 2.50
N THR A 635 27.27 23.88 1.57
CA THR A 635 25.92 23.50 1.10
C THR A 635 26.04 22.30 0.16
N PRO A 636 25.46 21.13 0.49
CA PRO A 636 25.37 20.03 -0.45
C PRO A 636 24.40 20.39 -1.58
N GLU A 637 24.56 19.75 -2.75
CA GLU A 637 23.69 19.99 -3.91
C GLU A 637 22.22 19.69 -3.60
N THR A 638 21.96 18.56 -2.93
CA THR A 638 20.63 18.19 -2.42
C THR A 638 20.76 17.85 -0.92
N PRO A 639 20.48 18.78 0.01
CA PRO A 639 20.51 18.49 1.43
C PRO A 639 19.39 17.53 1.84
N GLY A 640 19.68 16.62 2.77
CA GLY A 640 18.63 15.88 3.47
C GLY A 640 17.82 16.79 4.39
N MET A 641 16.70 16.29 4.88
CA MET A 641 15.72 17.07 5.66
C MET A 641 15.39 16.45 7.02
N PHE A 642 15.88 15.25 7.31
CA PHE A 642 15.49 14.53 8.51
C PHE A 642 16.49 14.77 9.64
N PRO A 643 16.05 15.18 10.84
CA PRO A 643 16.91 15.30 12.00
C PRO A 643 17.31 13.92 12.52
N LYS A 644 18.28 13.85 13.42
CA LYS A 644 18.54 12.61 14.16
C LYS A 644 17.41 12.32 15.16
N VAL A 645 17.05 11.04 15.32
CA VAL A 645 15.91 10.62 16.16
C VAL A 645 16.22 10.51 17.66
N GLY A 646 17.49 10.28 18.00
CA GLY A 646 17.94 10.11 19.37
C GLY A 646 18.23 11.46 20.03
N PRO A 647 18.14 11.54 21.36
CA PRO A 647 18.51 12.76 22.08
C PRO A 647 19.99 13.08 21.90
N SER A 648 20.32 14.37 21.84
CA SER A 648 21.70 14.83 21.97
C SER A 648 22.38 14.26 23.23
N LEU A 649 23.57 13.69 23.04
CA LEU A 649 24.43 13.16 24.10
C LEU A 649 25.57 14.13 24.46
N ARG A 650 25.57 15.34 23.88
CA ARG A 650 26.58 16.39 24.10
C ARG A 650 26.78 16.76 25.57
N HIS A 651 25.73 16.63 26.39
CA HIS A 651 25.72 16.98 27.81
C HIS A 651 25.40 15.79 28.73
N VAL A 652 25.58 14.55 28.26
CA VAL A 652 25.07 13.35 28.93
C VAL A 652 25.56 13.19 30.39
N ALA A 653 26.80 13.59 30.69
CA ALA A 653 27.36 13.53 32.05
C ALA A 653 26.64 14.45 33.04
N SER A 654 25.90 15.46 32.57
CA SER A 654 25.11 16.35 33.44
C SER A 654 23.76 15.75 33.88
N LYS A 655 23.37 14.61 33.28
CA LYS A 655 22.01 14.07 33.34
C LYS A 655 21.90 12.69 34.00
N VAL A 656 22.81 11.76 33.68
CA VAL A 656 22.73 10.35 34.11
C VAL A 656 24.09 9.85 34.59
N GLY A 657 24.08 8.87 35.51
CA GLY A 657 25.28 8.23 36.04
C GLY A 657 25.64 6.90 35.36
N PHE A 658 26.75 6.30 35.80
CA PHE A 658 27.32 5.08 35.24
C PHE A 658 26.33 3.90 35.26
N ASP A 659 25.76 3.57 36.43
CA ASP A 659 24.92 2.39 36.61
C ASP A 659 23.69 2.40 35.69
N TRP A 660 23.03 3.56 35.58
CA TRP A 660 21.88 3.70 34.68
C TRP A 660 22.30 3.60 33.21
N LEU A 661 23.39 4.28 32.81
CA LEU A 661 23.90 4.21 31.43
C LEU A 661 24.30 2.78 31.05
N TYR A 662 24.92 2.04 31.97
CA TYR A 662 25.32 0.65 31.75
C TYR A 662 24.10 -0.24 31.53
N ALA A 663 23.11 -0.19 32.42
CA ALA A 663 21.87 -0.95 32.26
C ALA A 663 21.14 -0.57 30.96
N TRP A 664 21.08 0.73 30.63
CA TRP A 664 20.43 1.24 29.42
C TRP A 664 21.11 0.79 28.13
N LEU A 665 22.45 0.82 28.07
CA LEU A 665 23.21 0.36 26.91
C LEU A 665 23.15 -1.17 26.76
N ARG A 666 23.20 -1.91 27.88
CA ARG A 666 23.11 -3.37 27.88
C ARG A 666 21.76 -3.85 27.33
N ASN A 667 20.66 -3.33 27.88
CA ASN A 667 19.32 -3.66 27.42
C ASN A 667 18.33 -2.50 27.71
N PRO A 668 18.03 -1.63 26.74
CA PRO A 668 17.18 -0.47 26.96
C PRO A 668 15.71 -0.85 27.24
N MET A 669 15.27 -2.02 26.77
CA MET A 669 13.90 -2.53 26.99
C MET A 669 13.64 -2.88 28.46
N ASP A 670 14.67 -3.25 29.23
CA ASP A 670 14.54 -3.52 30.67
C ASP A 670 14.08 -2.28 31.43
N PHE A 671 14.59 -1.11 31.05
CA PHE A 671 14.16 0.17 31.62
C PHE A 671 12.85 0.65 30.99
N ARG A 672 12.73 0.59 29.66
CA ARG A 672 11.54 1.06 28.94
C ARG A 672 11.17 0.08 27.83
N PRO A 673 10.13 -0.75 28.02
CA PRO A 673 9.68 -1.70 27.00
C PRO A 673 9.32 -1.03 25.67
N SER A 674 8.69 0.16 25.70
CA SER A 674 8.30 0.94 24.51
C SER A 674 9.42 1.80 23.92
N THR A 675 10.69 1.52 24.23
CA THR A 675 11.82 2.32 23.76
C THR A 675 12.04 2.18 22.25
N LYS A 676 12.41 3.29 21.60
CA LYS A 676 12.85 3.30 20.20
C LYS A 676 14.35 3.00 20.04
N MET A 677 15.10 2.99 21.14
CA MET A 677 16.52 2.64 21.11
C MET A 677 16.67 1.12 21.00
N PRO A 678 17.33 0.60 19.95
CA PRO A 678 17.45 -0.83 19.75
C PRO A 678 18.50 -1.44 20.68
N ARG A 679 18.43 -2.76 20.86
CA ARG A 679 19.39 -3.52 21.67
C ARG A 679 20.62 -3.89 20.83
N PHE A 680 21.79 -3.44 21.27
CA PHE A 680 23.07 -3.74 20.60
C PHE A 680 23.82 -4.90 21.24
N PHE A 681 23.71 -5.01 22.57
CA PHE A 681 24.44 -5.98 23.39
C PHE A 681 23.47 -7.05 23.92
N GLY A 682 24.00 -8.15 24.42
CA GLY A 682 23.25 -9.32 24.87
C GLY A 682 22.65 -10.22 23.79
N LEU A 683 23.20 -10.27 22.57
CA LEU A 683 22.61 -10.98 21.40
C LEU A 683 23.45 -12.18 20.91
N TRP A 684 24.04 -12.96 21.82
CA TRP A 684 24.91 -14.12 21.53
C TRP A 684 24.33 -15.46 21.96
N GLU A 685 23.03 -15.56 22.23
CA GLU A 685 22.38 -16.81 22.66
C GLU A 685 22.57 -17.99 21.69
N HIS A 686 22.96 -17.70 20.44
CA HIS A 686 23.21 -18.66 19.37
C HIS A 686 24.71 -18.97 19.16
N LEU A 687 25.59 -18.37 19.94
CA LEU A 687 27.04 -18.60 19.88
C LEU A 687 27.45 -19.68 20.89
N GLU A 688 28.51 -20.40 20.55
CA GLU A 688 29.09 -21.46 21.38
C GLU A 688 30.63 -21.33 21.39
N GLY A 689 31.29 -21.98 22.36
CA GLY A 689 32.75 -22.04 22.47
C GLY A 689 33.42 -20.66 22.55
N ALA A 690 34.56 -20.51 21.87
CA ALA A 690 35.36 -19.29 21.91
C ALA A 690 34.59 -18.02 21.50
N GLY A 691 33.63 -18.13 20.57
CA GLY A 691 32.84 -16.99 20.12
C GLY A 691 31.89 -16.46 21.20
N LEU A 692 31.32 -17.36 22.01
CA LEU A 692 30.52 -17.04 23.18
C LEU A 692 31.39 -16.41 24.28
N GLU A 693 32.50 -17.06 24.62
CA GLU A 693 33.46 -16.59 25.63
C GLU A 693 33.97 -15.18 25.33
N GLU A 694 34.33 -14.90 24.07
CA GLU A 694 34.73 -13.55 23.64
C GLU A 694 33.61 -12.53 23.80
N SER A 695 32.36 -12.88 23.49
CA SER A 695 31.23 -11.95 23.58
C SER A 695 30.92 -11.60 25.03
N GLU A 696 30.87 -12.60 25.91
CA GLU A 696 30.67 -12.41 27.36
C GLU A 696 31.81 -11.62 28.00
N ARG A 697 33.03 -11.81 27.51
CA ARG A 697 34.22 -11.12 28.03
C ARG A 697 34.35 -9.68 27.55
N TYR A 698 34.07 -9.40 26.28
CA TYR A 698 34.34 -8.11 25.65
C TYR A 698 33.19 -7.12 25.72
N GLU A 699 31.94 -7.56 25.61
CA GLU A 699 30.80 -6.65 25.56
C GLU A 699 30.61 -5.80 26.82
N PRO A 700 30.76 -6.33 28.06
CA PRO A 700 30.77 -5.51 29.27
C PRO A 700 31.81 -4.38 29.23
N LEU A 701 32.98 -4.65 28.65
CA LEU A 701 34.05 -3.67 28.52
C LEU A 701 33.80 -2.68 27.39
N GLU A 702 33.19 -3.10 26.28
CA GLU A 702 32.70 -2.18 25.26
C GLU A 702 31.71 -1.17 25.86
N ILE A 703 30.72 -1.64 26.64
CA ILE A 703 29.76 -0.76 27.34
C ILE A 703 30.47 0.19 28.31
N ARG A 704 31.34 -0.32 29.19
CA ARG A 704 32.12 0.52 30.13
C ARG A 704 32.93 1.58 29.40
N SER A 705 33.59 1.19 28.31
CA SER A 705 34.42 2.07 27.48
C SER A 705 33.59 3.14 26.79
N MET A 706 32.42 2.80 26.25
CA MET A 706 31.47 3.76 25.69
C MET A 706 31.06 4.81 26.73
N ILE A 707 30.74 4.39 27.96
CA ILE A 707 30.36 5.31 29.04
C ILE A 707 31.53 6.23 29.42
N ALA A 708 32.76 5.68 29.50
CA ALA A 708 33.95 6.47 29.76
C ALA A 708 34.14 7.58 28.71
N TYR A 709 34.05 7.22 27.41
CA TYR A 709 34.13 8.19 26.32
C TYR A 709 32.99 9.22 26.34
N LEU A 710 31.74 8.78 26.51
CA LEU A 710 30.58 9.67 26.57
C LEU A 710 30.68 10.65 27.75
N THR A 711 31.23 10.21 28.87
CA THR A 711 31.39 11.05 30.07
C THR A 711 32.54 12.04 29.90
N SER A 712 33.70 11.59 29.40
CA SER A 712 34.89 12.44 29.20
C SER A 712 34.70 13.48 28.10
N SER A 713 33.97 13.14 27.04
CA SER A 713 33.65 14.03 25.93
C SER A 713 32.43 14.92 26.19
N SER A 714 31.71 14.69 27.28
CA SER A 714 30.53 15.48 27.63
C SER A 714 30.91 16.93 27.92
N GLN A 715 30.25 17.85 27.22
CA GLN A 715 30.38 19.28 27.43
C GLN A 715 29.60 19.71 28.69
N PRO A 716 30.07 20.74 29.41
CA PRO A 716 29.38 21.24 30.59
C PRO A 716 27.99 21.78 30.23
N PHE A 717 27.03 21.62 31.16
CA PHE A 717 25.68 22.15 31.03
C PHE A 717 25.39 23.14 32.14
N THR A 718 24.88 24.32 31.77
CA THR A 718 24.44 25.34 32.73
C THR A 718 22.99 25.10 33.10
N TYR A 719 22.75 24.63 34.33
CA TYR A 719 21.41 24.42 34.87
C TYR A 719 20.62 25.73 35.01
N VAL A 720 19.32 25.68 34.73
CA VAL A 720 18.39 26.80 34.92
C VAL A 720 18.21 27.04 36.42
N ALA A 721 18.34 28.30 36.83
CA ALA A 721 18.13 28.70 38.23
C ALA A 721 16.62 28.64 38.58
N PRO A 722 16.27 28.22 39.82
CA PRO A 722 14.92 28.37 40.33
C PRO A 722 14.46 29.83 40.34
N TYR A 723 13.15 30.05 40.31
CA TYR A 723 12.58 31.38 40.47
C TYR A 723 12.89 31.98 41.84
N ASP A 724 13.11 33.30 41.87
CA ASP A 724 13.17 34.07 43.11
C ASP A 724 11.76 34.24 43.70
N GLY A 725 11.68 34.39 45.03
CA GLY A 725 10.41 34.70 45.71
C GLY A 725 9.43 33.53 45.89
N ILE A 726 9.86 32.29 45.64
CA ILE A 726 9.09 31.08 45.95
C ILE A 726 9.05 30.85 47.46
N THR A 727 7.85 30.74 48.03
CA THR A 727 7.64 30.61 49.48
C THR A 727 7.02 29.28 49.89
N ALA A 728 6.36 28.57 48.97
CA ALA A 728 5.85 27.22 49.20
C ALA A 728 6.92 26.17 48.87
N SER A 729 7.04 25.12 49.70
CA SER A 729 7.90 23.97 49.40
C SER A 729 7.32 23.13 48.27
N ALA A 730 8.19 22.53 47.44
CA ALA A 730 7.77 21.62 46.38
C ALA A 730 6.89 20.47 46.92
N ASP A 731 5.78 20.19 46.23
CA ASP A 731 4.76 19.23 46.66
C ASP A 731 4.38 18.28 45.52
N ALA A 732 4.46 16.98 45.77
CA ALA A 732 4.18 15.95 44.78
C ALA A 732 2.69 15.86 44.39
N THR A 733 1.77 16.23 45.29
CA THR A 733 0.33 16.23 44.97
C THR A 733 0.01 17.35 43.97
N ARG A 734 0.57 18.55 44.20
CA ARG A 734 0.49 19.65 43.23
C ARG A 734 1.22 19.28 41.93
N GLY A 735 2.37 18.61 42.02
CA GLY A 735 3.15 18.15 40.88
C GLY A 735 2.39 17.19 39.96
N LYS A 736 1.70 16.21 40.55
CA LYS A 736 0.81 15.31 39.82
C LYS A 736 -0.26 16.10 39.06
N LYS A 737 -0.85 17.12 39.70
CA LYS A 737 -1.83 17.98 39.05
C LYS A 737 -1.24 18.78 37.89
N VAL A 738 -0.01 19.27 38.03
CA VAL A 738 0.72 19.97 36.95
C VAL A 738 0.88 19.06 35.74
N VAL A 739 1.33 17.81 35.92
CA VAL A 739 1.49 16.83 34.83
C VAL A 739 0.16 16.55 34.13
N GLU A 740 -0.93 16.41 34.89
CA GLU A 740 -2.27 16.16 34.36
C GLU A 740 -2.81 17.33 33.52
N VAL A 741 -2.67 18.57 34.00
CA VAL A 741 -3.35 19.75 33.40
C VAL A 741 -2.51 20.55 32.42
N ARG A 742 -1.17 20.46 32.47
CA ARG A 742 -0.27 21.26 31.61
C ARG A 742 0.05 20.58 30.27
N GLY A 743 -0.69 19.55 29.91
CA GLY A 743 -0.60 18.89 28.60
C GLY A 743 0.53 17.88 28.46
N CYS A 744 1.24 17.52 29.54
CA CYS A 744 2.32 16.51 29.49
C CYS A 744 1.81 15.17 28.95
N LEU A 745 0.60 14.78 29.35
CA LEU A 745 -0.07 13.54 28.95
C LEU A 745 -0.57 13.52 27.48
N ALA A 746 -0.52 14.65 26.78
CA ALA A 746 -0.79 14.68 25.34
C ALA A 746 0.34 14.00 24.55
N CYS A 747 1.56 14.02 25.09
CA CYS A 747 2.74 13.44 24.44
C CYS A 747 3.29 12.23 25.21
N HIS A 748 3.30 12.27 26.54
CA HIS A 748 3.93 11.28 27.42
C HIS A 748 2.94 10.27 28.02
N GLN A 749 3.42 9.05 28.24
CA GLN A 749 2.74 8.02 29.03
C GLN A 749 3.22 8.07 30.49
N HIS A 750 2.36 7.63 31.42
CA HIS A 750 2.70 7.44 32.82
C HIS A 750 1.69 6.49 33.49
N GLU A 751 2.14 5.58 34.35
CA GLU A 751 1.34 4.52 35.02
C GLU A 751 0.08 5.08 35.72
N ASP A 752 0.25 6.15 36.52
CA ASP A 752 -0.86 6.87 37.17
C ASP A 752 -1.97 7.40 36.23
N PHE A 753 -1.72 7.46 34.91
CA PHE A 753 -2.60 8.04 33.91
C PHE A 753 -2.81 7.09 32.71
N PRO A 754 -3.48 5.94 32.89
CA PRO A 754 -3.58 4.89 31.88
C PRO A 754 -4.34 5.31 30.60
N ALA A 755 -5.07 6.43 30.64
CA ALA A 755 -5.71 7.02 29.47
C ALA A 755 -4.71 7.67 28.49
N ALA A 756 -3.51 8.03 28.96
CA ALA A 756 -2.47 8.65 28.15
C ALA A 756 -1.72 7.58 27.34
N LYS A 757 -2.11 7.38 26.07
CA LYS A 757 -1.55 6.34 25.19
C LYS A 757 -0.54 6.85 24.16
N SER A 758 -0.34 8.17 24.03
CA SER A 758 0.61 8.74 23.06
C SER A 758 2.04 8.26 23.30
N ASN A 759 2.77 7.92 22.24
CA ASN A 759 4.18 7.51 22.26
C ASN A 759 5.13 8.56 21.63
N HIS A 760 4.67 9.80 21.46
CA HIS A 760 5.49 10.91 20.98
C HIS A 760 6.63 11.24 21.97
N GLY A 761 6.27 11.35 23.26
CA GLY A 761 7.22 11.47 24.36
C GLY A 761 7.51 10.11 25.00
N PRO A 762 8.66 9.97 25.68
CA PRO A 762 8.96 8.76 26.44
C PRO A 762 7.96 8.52 27.57
N ASP A 763 7.72 7.26 27.90
CA ASP A 763 7.10 6.87 29.17
C ASP A 763 7.93 7.39 30.35
N LEU A 764 7.23 8.07 31.27
CA LEU A 764 7.78 8.76 32.43
C LEU A 764 7.65 7.94 33.72
N SER A 765 7.04 6.76 33.71
CA SER A 765 6.76 5.97 34.92
C SER A 765 8.02 5.60 35.73
N ARG A 766 9.19 5.58 35.08
CA ARG A 766 10.50 5.29 35.70
C ARG A 766 11.49 6.45 35.68
N ILE A 767 11.04 7.67 35.37
CA ILE A 767 11.95 8.82 35.22
C ILE A 767 12.71 9.15 36.51
N GLY A 768 12.08 8.95 37.67
CA GLY A 768 12.69 9.16 38.98
C GLY A 768 13.92 8.27 39.18
N ALA A 769 13.83 6.99 38.81
CA ALA A 769 14.94 6.04 38.91
C ALA A 769 16.10 6.42 37.99
N LYS A 770 15.80 6.97 36.81
CA LYS A 770 16.81 7.48 35.88
C LYS A 770 17.57 8.68 36.42
N VAL A 771 16.86 9.72 36.87
CA VAL A 771 17.52 10.97 37.30
C VAL A 771 18.17 10.84 38.67
N ALA A 772 17.72 9.90 39.51
CA ALA A 772 18.38 9.57 40.77
C ALA A 772 19.78 8.98 40.59
N SER A 773 20.11 8.46 39.40
CA SER A 773 21.44 7.92 39.09
C SER A 773 22.56 8.97 39.08
N GLN A 774 22.22 10.27 39.09
CA GLN A 774 23.19 11.35 39.05
C GLN A 774 22.90 12.42 40.12
N PRO A 775 23.89 12.92 40.89
CA PRO A 775 23.64 13.91 41.96
C PRO A 775 22.96 15.19 41.48
N ASN A 776 23.23 15.63 40.25
CA ASN A 776 22.59 16.80 39.65
C ASN A 776 21.32 16.46 38.83
N GLY A 777 20.86 15.21 38.82
CA GLY A 777 19.71 14.79 38.01
C GLY A 777 18.41 15.52 38.34
N VAL A 778 18.21 15.90 39.60
CA VAL A 778 17.07 16.76 40.03
C VAL A 778 17.16 18.14 39.39
N ARG A 779 18.34 18.76 39.39
CA ARG A 779 18.59 20.06 38.76
C ARG A 779 18.44 19.98 37.25
N TRP A 780 18.85 18.86 36.65
CA TRP A 780 18.63 18.58 35.23
C TRP A 780 17.13 18.50 34.91
N LEU A 781 16.36 17.71 35.66
CA LEU A 781 14.92 17.54 35.39
C LEU A 781 14.16 18.86 35.54
N TYR A 782 14.50 19.65 36.56
CA TYR A 782 13.98 21.00 36.73
C TYR A 782 14.30 21.89 35.51
N SER A 783 15.56 21.89 35.08
CA SER A 783 16.01 22.67 33.91
C SER A 783 15.30 22.23 32.62
N TRP A 784 15.09 20.93 32.44
CA TRP A 784 14.40 20.36 31.29
C TRP A 784 12.93 20.79 31.22
N LEU A 785 12.22 20.81 32.35
CA LEU A 785 10.82 21.26 32.39
C LEU A 785 10.68 22.77 32.18
N ARG A 786 11.69 23.56 32.58
CA ARG A 786 11.70 25.02 32.47
C ARG A 786 12.13 25.53 31.09
N ASN A 787 13.19 24.93 30.52
CA ASN A 787 13.75 25.33 29.25
C ASN A 787 14.45 24.12 28.56
N PRO A 788 13.68 23.23 27.93
CA PRO A 788 14.24 22.02 27.31
C PRO A 788 15.21 22.35 26.16
N ALA A 789 14.98 23.46 25.44
CA ALA A 789 15.83 23.93 24.35
C ALA A 789 17.26 24.32 24.81
N ALA A 790 17.45 24.67 26.08
CA ALA A 790 18.80 24.92 26.62
C ALA A 790 19.67 23.67 26.66
N TYR A 791 19.07 22.48 26.82
CA TYR A 791 19.79 21.20 26.81
C TYR A 791 19.81 20.58 25.41
N HIS A 792 18.71 20.69 24.68
CA HIS A 792 18.58 20.16 23.33
C HIS A 792 17.82 21.18 22.46
N PRO A 793 18.53 22.06 21.72
CA PRO A 793 17.91 23.16 20.99
C PRO A 793 16.76 22.76 20.06
N ARG A 794 16.90 21.61 19.38
CA ARG A 794 15.91 21.08 18.41
C ARG A 794 14.94 20.04 19.00
N THR A 795 14.72 20.08 20.31
CA THR A 795 13.83 19.13 20.99
C THR A 795 12.36 19.36 20.63
N ILE A 796 11.60 18.27 20.49
CA ILE A 796 10.14 18.32 20.31
C ILE A 796 9.43 18.73 21.61
N MET A 797 10.07 18.54 22.77
CA MET A 797 9.50 18.94 24.07
C MET A 797 9.33 20.47 24.10
N PRO A 798 8.10 21.01 24.13
CA PRO A 798 7.90 22.45 24.11
C PRO A 798 8.26 23.07 25.47
N ASN A 799 8.49 24.38 25.48
CA ASN A 799 8.44 25.13 26.73
C ASN A 799 6.98 25.23 27.18
N VAL A 800 6.63 24.49 28.24
CA VAL A 800 5.26 24.41 28.79
C VAL A 800 4.87 25.60 29.70
N LEU A 801 5.72 26.65 29.76
CA LEU A 801 5.45 27.92 30.43
C LEU A 801 4.99 27.74 31.90
N LEU A 802 5.78 26.98 32.66
CA LEU A 802 5.56 26.77 34.09
C LEU A 802 6.04 28.00 34.87
N GLU A 803 5.14 28.97 35.04
CA GLU A 803 5.33 30.19 35.83
C GLU A 803 4.90 30.01 37.30
N PRO A 804 5.46 30.79 38.25
CA PRO A 804 5.08 30.71 39.67
C PRO A 804 3.59 30.98 39.90
N VAL A 805 2.98 30.26 40.85
CA VAL A 805 1.55 30.36 41.16
C VAL A 805 1.36 30.84 42.59
N THR A 806 0.62 31.93 42.78
CA THR A 806 0.23 32.42 44.11
C THR A 806 -1.06 31.72 44.57
N HIS A 807 -1.02 31.15 45.77
CA HIS A 807 -2.15 30.48 46.41
C HIS A 807 -2.98 31.43 47.26
N GLY A 808 -4.19 31.00 47.66
CA GLY A 808 -5.12 31.81 48.46
C GLY A 808 -4.62 32.17 49.86
N ASP A 809 -3.61 31.47 50.37
CA ASP A 809 -2.92 31.75 51.63
C ASP A 809 -1.74 32.73 51.47
N GLY A 810 -1.50 33.24 50.25
CA GLY A 810 -0.41 34.15 49.92
C GLY A 810 0.93 33.46 49.66
N SER A 811 1.03 32.14 49.79
CA SER A 811 2.23 31.38 49.42
C SER A 811 2.38 31.31 47.89
N VAL A 812 3.61 31.21 47.41
CA VAL A 812 3.94 31.13 45.98
C VAL A 812 4.64 29.80 45.73
N SER A 813 4.06 28.94 44.90
CA SER A 813 4.70 27.69 44.46
C SER A 813 5.35 27.83 43.10
N ASP A 814 6.30 26.95 42.83
CA ASP A 814 6.90 26.73 41.52
C ASP A 814 6.35 25.43 40.93
N PRO A 815 5.47 25.50 39.91
CA PRO A 815 4.91 24.31 39.28
C PRO A 815 5.95 23.36 38.69
N ALA A 816 7.12 23.85 38.26
CA ALA A 816 8.18 22.98 37.77
C ALA A 816 8.83 22.22 38.93
N ALA A 817 9.05 22.86 40.08
CA ALA A 817 9.56 22.18 41.27
C ALA A 817 8.55 21.17 41.83
N ASP A 818 7.26 21.50 41.82
CA ASP A 818 6.17 20.58 42.19
C ASP A 818 6.16 19.35 41.26
N ALA A 819 6.20 19.57 39.94
CA ALA A 819 6.25 18.47 38.96
C ALA A 819 7.49 17.58 39.12
N VAL A 820 8.66 18.16 39.40
CA VAL A 820 9.88 17.40 39.74
C VAL A 820 9.64 16.55 40.98
N ALA A 821 9.05 17.10 42.04
CA ALA A 821 8.79 16.35 43.28
C ALA A 821 7.89 15.12 43.05
N TYR A 822 6.90 15.23 42.16
CA TYR A 822 6.08 14.10 41.73
C TYR A 822 6.87 13.09 40.89
N LEU A 823 7.51 13.54 39.81
CA LEU A 823 8.23 12.67 38.87
C LEU A 823 9.43 11.93 39.51
N LEU A 824 10.00 12.47 40.60
CA LEU A 824 11.03 11.77 41.37
C LEU A 824 10.51 10.53 42.10
N GLN A 825 9.20 10.45 42.37
CA GLN A 825 8.57 9.28 42.98
C GLN A 825 8.22 8.21 41.93
N SER A 826 8.17 8.58 40.65
CA SER A 826 7.92 7.69 39.51
C SER A 826 9.15 6.82 39.23
N THR A 827 9.26 5.71 39.96
CA THR A 827 10.37 4.74 39.83
C THR A 827 9.91 3.35 39.39
N GLU A 828 8.62 3.01 39.58
CA GLU A 828 8.07 1.65 39.48
C GLU A 828 8.92 0.57 40.21
N GLY A 829 9.68 0.97 41.23
CA GLY A 829 10.62 0.07 41.92
C GLY A 829 11.78 -0.45 41.04
N TRP A 830 11.98 0.12 39.84
CA TRP A 830 13.05 -0.29 38.95
C TRP A 830 14.43 0.10 39.51
N SER A 831 15.39 -0.81 39.41
CA SER A 831 16.79 -0.55 39.75
C SER A 831 17.73 -1.21 38.73
N PRO A 832 18.90 -0.61 38.45
CA PRO A 832 19.88 -1.20 37.55
C PRO A 832 20.36 -2.57 38.05
N GLN A 833 20.46 -3.55 37.15
CA GLN A 833 20.95 -4.90 37.43
C GLN A 833 22.21 -5.20 36.61
N ASP A 834 22.98 -6.20 37.05
CA ASP A 834 24.22 -6.67 36.39
C ASP A 834 25.26 -5.56 36.16
N ILE A 835 25.39 -4.65 37.13
CA ILE A 835 26.34 -3.54 37.07
C ILE A 835 27.73 -4.02 37.48
N PRO A 836 28.77 -3.81 36.65
CA PRO A 836 30.11 -4.24 36.99
C PRO A 836 30.71 -3.37 38.11
N SER A 837 31.71 -3.88 38.81
CA SER A 837 32.38 -3.13 39.89
C SER A 837 33.00 -1.82 39.38
N ALA A 838 33.08 -0.82 40.25
CA ALA A 838 33.70 0.47 39.91
C ALA A 838 35.18 0.32 39.50
N SER A 839 35.91 -0.61 40.11
CA SER A 839 37.30 -0.95 39.73
C SER A 839 37.35 -2.13 38.76
N MET A 840 38.26 -2.09 37.79
CA MET A 840 38.54 -3.20 36.88
C MET A 840 39.43 -4.26 37.55
N SER A 841 39.07 -5.53 37.40
CA SER A 841 39.90 -6.69 37.71
C SER A 841 41.11 -6.81 36.77
N GLY A 842 42.07 -7.68 37.11
CA GLY A 842 43.23 -7.95 36.24
C GLY A 842 42.82 -8.55 34.89
N ASP A 843 41.81 -9.41 34.89
CA ASP A 843 41.31 -10.07 33.68
C ASP A 843 40.56 -9.07 32.78
N GLU A 844 39.79 -8.15 33.38
CA GLU A 844 39.13 -7.06 32.66
C GLU A 844 40.14 -6.10 32.02
N ARG A 845 41.24 -5.76 32.71
CA ARG A 845 42.31 -4.94 32.10
C ARG A 845 42.95 -5.64 30.91
N THR A 846 43.21 -6.94 31.05
CA THR A 846 43.78 -7.75 29.97
C THR A 846 42.83 -7.80 28.77
N ALA A 847 41.54 -8.00 29.01
CA ALA A 847 40.52 -7.99 27.95
C ALA A 847 40.35 -6.61 27.28
N LEU A 848 40.52 -5.51 28.03
CA LEU A 848 40.52 -4.16 27.47
C LEU A 848 41.73 -3.93 26.55
N GLU A 849 42.91 -4.43 26.94
CA GLU A 849 44.10 -4.40 26.10
C GLU A 849 43.93 -5.23 24.82
N GLU A 850 43.29 -6.40 24.93
CA GLU A 850 42.90 -7.25 23.79
C GLU A 850 41.93 -6.51 22.83
N LEU A 851 40.93 -5.81 23.35
CA LEU A 851 40.03 -5.00 22.51
C LEU A 851 40.77 -3.84 21.83
N ALA A 852 41.65 -3.15 22.55
CA ALA A 852 42.43 -2.04 22.00
C ALA A 852 43.37 -2.52 20.88
N ILE A 853 44.01 -3.70 21.04
CA ILE A 853 44.89 -4.25 20.00
C ILE A 853 44.09 -4.59 18.73
N LEU A 854 42.89 -5.19 18.84
CA LEU A 854 42.05 -5.51 17.69
C LEU A 854 41.74 -4.27 16.83
N TYR A 855 41.52 -3.11 17.46
CA TYR A 855 41.34 -1.86 16.72
C TYR A 855 42.65 -1.30 16.16
N LEU A 856 43.75 -1.38 16.90
CA LEU A 856 45.07 -0.91 16.44
C LEU A 856 45.59 -1.71 15.25
N GLU A 857 45.31 -3.01 15.19
CA GLU A 857 45.72 -3.90 14.08
C GLU A 857 45.02 -3.58 12.76
N SER A 858 43.84 -2.94 12.81
CA SER A 858 43.21 -2.41 11.59
C SER A 858 44.02 -1.27 10.94
N ARG A 859 44.91 -0.62 11.71
CA ARG A 859 45.67 0.56 11.29
C ARG A 859 47.17 0.32 11.17
N PHE A 860 47.72 -0.57 11.99
CA PHE A 860 49.14 -0.87 12.10
C PHE A 860 49.41 -2.37 11.97
N PRO A 861 50.58 -2.78 11.47
CA PRO A 861 51.03 -4.17 11.60
C PRO A 861 51.07 -4.60 13.08
N SER A 862 50.76 -5.86 13.39
CA SER A 862 50.64 -6.39 14.77
C SER A 862 51.78 -5.99 15.70
N GLN A 863 53.04 -6.14 15.25
CA GLN A 863 54.21 -5.74 16.06
C GLN A 863 54.20 -4.25 16.45
N LYS A 864 53.74 -3.38 15.55
CA LYS A 864 53.63 -1.95 15.81
C LYS A 864 52.41 -1.67 16.71
N ALA A 865 51.29 -2.34 16.47
CA ALA A 865 50.10 -2.23 17.32
C ALA A 865 50.44 -2.58 18.78
N GLU A 866 51.14 -3.70 19.02
CA GLU A 866 51.58 -4.11 20.36
C GLU A 866 52.53 -3.09 21.00
N LYS A 867 53.46 -2.53 20.21
CA LYS A 867 54.39 -1.50 20.70
C LYS A 867 53.65 -0.21 21.07
N VAL A 868 52.70 0.23 20.25
CA VAL A 868 51.86 1.41 20.53
C VAL A 868 51.04 1.17 21.79
N LEU A 869 50.43 -0.01 21.91
CA LEU A 869 49.67 -0.38 23.09
C LEU A 869 50.56 -0.37 24.33
N ARG A 870 51.75 -0.99 24.30
CA ARG A 870 52.63 -1.14 25.47
C ARG A 870 53.32 0.17 25.88
N SER A 871 53.83 0.93 24.93
CA SER A 871 54.76 2.05 25.18
C SER A 871 54.24 3.41 24.71
N GLY A 872 53.03 3.48 24.15
CA GLY A 872 52.52 4.69 23.52
C GLY A 872 53.27 5.06 22.25
N LEU A 873 52.93 6.24 21.72
CA LEU A 873 53.65 6.91 20.65
C LEU A 873 54.56 8.00 21.25
N PRO A 874 55.79 8.19 20.73
CA PRO A 874 56.67 9.28 21.17
C PRO A 874 56.01 10.66 21.04
N GLU A 875 56.32 11.58 21.94
CA GLU A 875 55.91 12.99 21.81
C GLU A 875 56.36 13.57 20.46
N GLY A 876 55.51 14.42 19.88
CA GLY A 876 55.74 15.01 18.56
C GLY A 876 55.46 14.08 17.37
N THR A 877 54.96 12.86 17.61
CA THR A 877 54.49 11.98 16.52
C THR A 877 53.24 12.58 15.88
N ILE A 878 53.34 12.99 14.62
CA ILE A 878 52.19 13.45 13.84
C ILE A 878 51.43 12.24 13.32
N ILE A 879 50.24 12.00 13.87
CA ILE A 879 49.33 10.95 13.41
C ILE A 879 47.95 11.53 13.12
N ARG A 880 47.38 11.11 11.99
CA ARG A 880 45.99 11.39 11.64
C ARG A 880 45.14 10.19 12.02
N GLY A 881 44.24 10.37 12.99
CA GLY A 881 43.33 9.34 13.48
C GLY A 881 43.12 9.40 14.99
N ASP A 882 42.27 8.52 15.50
CA ASP A 882 41.97 8.43 16.93
C ASP A 882 43.17 7.92 17.75
N GLU A 883 44.14 7.30 17.10
CA GLU A 883 45.34 6.76 17.73
C GLU A 883 46.28 7.87 18.26
N ASN A 884 45.96 9.14 17.98
CA ASN A 884 46.63 10.29 18.58
C ASN A 884 46.56 10.29 20.12
N VAL A 885 45.54 9.65 20.71
CA VAL A 885 45.41 9.51 22.16
C VAL A 885 46.56 8.71 22.81
N PHE A 886 47.35 7.98 22.01
CA PHE A 886 48.53 7.25 22.51
C PHE A 886 49.81 8.09 22.52
N VAL A 887 49.81 9.33 22.00
CA VAL A 887 50.99 10.19 21.98
C VAL A 887 51.30 10.70 23.39
N GLY A 888 52.53 10.48 23.86
CA GLY A 888 52.96 10.91 25.20
C GLY A 888 52.31 10.13 26.35
N LEU A 889 51.76 8.93 26.07
CA LEU A 889 51.03 8.13 27.05
C LEU A 889 51.87 7.80 28.31
N ALA A 890 51.44 8.31 29.46
CA ALA A 890 52.00 7.97 30.76
C ALA A 890 51.37 6.69 31.34
N THR A 891 52.15 5.92 32.12
CA THR A 891 51.68 4.66 32.72
C THR A 891 50.48 4.83 33.66
N ALA A 892 50.38 5.97 34.37
CA ALA A 892 49.33 6.23 35.34
C ALA A 892 47.94 6.51 34.71
N GLU A 893 47.90 6.89 33.44
CA GLU A 893 46.67 7.29 32.71
C GLU A 893 46.23 6.22 31.71
N ARG A 894 46.94 5.09 31.66
CA ARG A 894 46.76 4.02 30.66
C ARG A 894 45.33 3.50 30.59
N ASP A 895 44.75 3.12 31.72
CA ASP A 895 43.40 2.53 31.77
C ASP A 895 42.36 3.52 31.21
N GLU A 896 42.47 4.80 31.56
CA GLU A 896 41.56 5.85 31.09
C GLU A 896 41.70 6.08 29.58
N VAL A 897 42.93 6.16 29.07
CA VAL A 897 43.18 6.32 27.62
C VAL A 897 42.65 5.12 26.84
N LEU A 898 42.85 3.90 27.34
CA LEU A 898 42.33 2.69 26.70
C LEU A 898 40.81 2.65 26.68
N LEU A 899 40.15 2.95 27.81
CA LEU A 899 38.68 3.03 27.89
C LEU A 899 38.13 4.07 26.91
N ASN A 900 38.75 5.24 26.83
CA ASN A 900 38.33 6.28 25.89
C ASN A 900 38.54 5.87 24.42
N TYR A 901 39.68 5.27 24.10
CA TYR A 901 39.99 4.80 22.76
C TYR A 901 39.02 3.70 22.31
N VAL A 902 38.88 2.64 23.11
CA VAL A 902 37.94 1.53 22.85
C VAL A 902 36.51 2.07 22.78
N GLY A 903 36.13 2.96 23.68
CA GLY A 903 34.79 3.56 23.71
C GLY A 903 34.45 4.32 22.44
N LYS A 904 35.38 5.16 21.97
CA LYS A 904 35.21 5.87 20.69
C LYS A 904 35.12 4.87 19.52
N LYS A 905 35.97 3.85 19.48
CA LYS A 905 35.94 2.84 18.41
C LYS A 905 34.64 2.02 18.43
N THR A 906 34.12 1.65 19.61
CA THR A 906 32.84 0.95 19.76
C THR A 906 31.67 1.83 19.33
N ILE A 907 31.60 3.11 19.74
CA ILE A 907 30.58 4.06 19.24
C ILE A 907 30.64 4.18 17.71
N GLY A 908 31.86 4.20 17.16
CA GLY A 908 32.14 4.14 15.72
C GLY A 908 31.55 2.90 15.05
N LYS A 909 31.87 1.73 15.60
CA LYS A 909 31.45 0.39 15.15
C LYS A 909 29.93 0.24 15.16
N LEU A 910 29.27 0.68 16.23
CA LEU A 910 27.81 0.57 16.41
C LEU A 910 27.03 1.75 15.81
N ALA A 911 27.73 2.73 15.26
CA ALA A 911 27.18 3.90 14.59
C ALA A 911 26.18 4.71 15.43
N CYS A 912 26.40 4.80 16.75
CA CYS A 912 25.45 5.49 17.66
C CYS A 912 25.26 6.97 17.30
N TYR A 913 26.25 7.60 16.66
CA TYR A 913 26.19 8.98 16.15
C TYR A 913 25.17 9.18 15.01
N SER A 914 24.68 8.10 14.41
CA SER A 914 23.63 8.13 13.38
C SER A 914 22.28 8.56 13.97
N CYS A 915 22.02 8.17 15.22
CA CYS A 915 20.82 8.55 15.95
C CYS A 915 21.09 9.66 16.98
N HIS A 916 22.34 9.85 17.43
CA HIS A 916 22.67 10.78 18.50
C HIS A 916 23.67 11.86 18.05
N ASP A 917 23.59 13.04 18.68
CA ASP A 917 24.68 14.02 18.62
C ASP A 917 25.72 13.70 19.68
N ILE A 918 26.88 13.23 19.22
CA ILE A 918 28.00 12.82 20.06
C ILE A 918 29.21 13.69 19.69
N PRO A 919 29.80 14.43 20.66
CA PRO A 919 31.02 15.19 20.41
C PRO A 919 32.12 14.33 19.81
N GLY A 920 32.77 14.82 18.75
CA GLY A 920 33.86 14.10 18.07
C GLY A 920 33.41 13.15 16.95
N PHE A 921 32.11 13.11 16.63
CA PHE A 921 31.53 12.32 15.54
C PHE A 921 30.78 13.17 14.50
N GLU A 922 30.98 14.49 14.48
CA GLU A 922 30.26 15.42 13.59
C GLU A 922 30.48 15.11 12.09
N ASP A 923 31.61 14.52 11.73
CA ASP A 923 32.04 14.12 10.38
C ASP A 923 31.93 12.61 10.10
N ALA A 924 31.32 11.85 11.01
CA ALA A 924 31.17 10.42 10.85
C ALA A 924 30.13 10.09 9.76
N LYS A 925 30.39 9.02 8.99
CA LYS A 925 29.53 8.57 7.89
C LYS A 925 28.57 7.46 8.35
N PRO A 926 27.40 7.30 7.73
CA PRO A 926 26.51 6.17 7.98
C PRO A 926 27.24 4.82 7.84
N ALA A 927 26.88 3.84 8.68
CA ALA A 927 27.54 2.53 8.73
C ALA A 927 26.77 1.39 8.03
N GLY A 928 25.48 1.59 7.76
CA GLY A 928 24.61 0.60 7.13
C GLY A 928 24.74 0.58 5.61
N ALA A 929 24.32 -0.52 4.99
CA ALA A 929 24.22 -0.61 3.53
C ALA A 929 23.18 0.39 3.00
N ALA A 930 23.41 0.98 1.83
CA ALA A 930 22.42 1.79 1.16
C ALA A 930 21.14 0.97 0.86
N LEU A 931 19.98 1.53 1.20
CA LEU A 931 18.67 0.89 1.00
C LEU A 931 17.90 1.48 -0.19
N ALA A 932 18.37 2.58 -0.79
CA ALA A 932 17.68 3.28 -1.88
C ALA A 932 17.31 2.40 -3.09
N ASP A 933 18.01 1.26 -3.30
CA ASP A 933 17.75 0.29 -4.36
C ASP A 933 17.53 -1.15 -3.84
N TRP A 934 17.14 -1.30 -2.57
CA TRP A 934 17.04 -2.62 -1.96
C TRP A 934 15.98 -3.50 -2.62
N GLY A 935 14.83 -2.94 -2.98
CA GLY A 935 13.72 -3.67 -3.62
C GLY A 935 14.11 -4.37 -4.93
N ARG A 936 15.19 -3.93 -5.57
CA ARG A 936 15.74 -4.50 -6.81
C ARG A 936 17.06 -5.23 -6.61
N LYS A 937 17.55 -5.36 -5.38
CA LYS A 937 18.81 -6.05 -5.12
C LYS A 937 18.69 -7.52 -5.52
N ASP A 938 19.54 -7.93 -6.45
CA ASP A 938 19.61 -9.33 -6.87
C ASP A 938 19.93 -10.24 -5.66
N PRO A 939 19.16 -11.32 -5.43
CA PRO A 939 19.41 -12.21 -4.29
C PRO A 939 20.82 -12.81 -4.25
N SER A 940 21.47 -13.01 -5.40
CA SER A 940 22.87 -13.46 -5.47
C SER A 940 23.88 -12.48 -4.86
N ARG A 941 23.48 -11.21 -4.66
CA ARG A 941 24.29 -10.16 -4.01
C ARG A 941 24.00 -10.04 -2.51
N ILE A 942 23.25 -10.98 -1.94
CA ILE A 942 22.87 -11.02 -0.53
C ILE A 942 23.57 -12.22 0.13
N ALA A 943 24.27 -11.95 1.23
CA ALA A 943 24.97 -12.99 1.99
C ALA A 943 24.01 -13.60 3.02
N PHE A 944 23.47 -14.79 2.73
CA PHE A 944 22.59 -15.54 3.65
C PHE A 944 23.36 -16.29 4.76
N GLU A 945 24.67 -16.47 4.61
CA GLU A 945 25.54 -17.11 5.61
C GLU A 945 25.06 -18.54 5.98
N GLN A 946 24.88 -18.86 7.26
CA GLN A 946 24.28 -20.14 7.72
C GLN A 946 22.90 -19.92 8.37
N VAL A 947 22.23 -18.82 8.01
CA VAL A 947 21.02 -18.38 8.71
C VAL A 947 19.87 -19.38 8.57
N VAL A 948 19.78 -20.10 7.44
CA VAL A 948 18.78 -21.14 7.21
C VAL A 948 18.89 -22.24 8.27
N GLN A 949 20.11 -22.74 8.52
CA GLN A 949 20.35 -23.76 9.55
C GLN A 949 20.00 -23.25 10.94
N PHE A 950 20.35 -22.00 11.24
CA PHE A 950 19.98 -21.37 12.51
C PHE A 950 18.47 -21.36 12.73
N VAL A 951 17.70 -20.89 11.74
CA VAL A 951 16.24 -20.77 11.84
C VAL A 951 15.58 -22.14 11.94
N MET A 952 16.04 -23.13 11.17
CA MET A 952 15.51 -24.49 11.25
C MET A 952 15.73 -25.13 12.63
N ASN A 953 16.93 -24.94 13.19
CA ASN A 953 17.25 -25.41 14.55
C ASN A 953 16.44 -24.69 15.63
N ASP A 954 16.28 -23.36 15.52
CA ASP A 954 15.48 -22.54 16.45
C ASP A 954 14.01 -23.01 16.50
N ILE A 955 13.41 -23.28 15.34
CA ILE A 955 12.01 -23.70 15.24
C ILE A 955 11.81 -25.14 15.76
N SER A 956 12.66 -26.08 15.34
CA SER A 956 12.56 -27.50 15.73
C SER A 956 12.64 -27.72 17.25
N HIS A 957 13.40 -26.89 17.96
CA HIS A 957 13.65 -27.08 19.40
C HIS A 957 12.63 -26.34 20.29
N GLY A 958 11.41 -26.10 19.79
CA GLY A 958 10.34 -25.44 20.55
C GLY A 958 10.52 -23.92 20.68
N GLY A 959 11.25 -23.28 19.75
CA GLY A 959 11.37 -21.83 19.62
C GLY A 959 10.09 -21.13 19.14
N HIS A 960 8.91 -21.66 19.46
CA HIS A 960 7.67 -20.93 19.26
C HIS A 960 7.62 -19.77 20.27
N HIS A 961 7.63 -18.55 19.74
CA HIS A 961 7.14 -17.28 20.27
C HIS A 961 8.12 -16.14 19.96
N ASP A 962 7.62 -15.14 19.24
CA ASP A 962 8.25 -13.84 18.94
C ASP A 962 8.41 -12.99 20.21
N ASP A 963 9.10 -13.52 21.22
CA ASP A 963 9.37 -12.78 22.46
C ASP A 963 10.69 -11.99 22.32
N PRO A 964 10.64 -10.64 22.22
CA PRO A 964 11.84 -9.80 22.19
C PRO A 964 12.67 -9.87 23.50
N HIS A 965 12.14 -10.51 24.56
CA HIS A 965 12.80 -10.65 25.86
C HIS A 965 13.61 -11.95 26.03
N LYS A 966 13.57 -12.91 25.09
CA LYS A 966 14.22 -14.24 25.23
C LYS A 966 15.76 -14.25 25.04
N GLY A 967 16.41 -13.14 25.36
CA GLY A 967 17.87 -13.01 25.51
C GLY A 967 18.30 -12.83 26.97
N MET A 968 17.47 -13.23 27.94
CA MET A 968 17.84 -13.28 29.36
C MET A 968 18.29 -14.69 29.75
N MET A 969 19.50 -14.79 30.30
CA MET A 969 19.87 -15.89 31.17
C MET A 969 18.87 -15.95 32.33
N SER A 970 18.02 -16.97 32.38
CA SER A 970 17.43 -17.39 33.65
C SER A 970 18.42 -18.34 34.33
N SER A 971 19.33 -17.77 35.11
CA SER A 971 20.07 -18.53 36.11
C SER A 971 19.14 -18.78 37.31
N HIS A 972 18.52 -19.96 37.40
CA HIS A 972 18.01 -20.66 38.61
C HIS A 972 17.13 -21.83 38.12
N GLY A 973 17.20 -23.06 38.59
CA GLY A 973 18.03 -23.73 39.58
C GLY A 973 17.70 -25.23 39.48
N SER A 974 18.69 -26.08 39.70
CA SER A 974 18.49 -27.53 39.75
C SER A 974 17.52 -27.87 40.89
N SER A 975 16.35 -28.42 40.57
CA SER A 975 15.47 -29.06 41.57
C SER A 975 15.17 -30.50 41.17
N VAL A 976 15.84 -31.39 41.88
CA VAL A 976 15.48 -32.80 42.05
C VAL A 976 14.18 -32.90 42.85
N ALA A 977 13.15 -33.55 42.31
CA ALA A 977 12.09 -34.33 42.99
C ALA A 977 11.12 -34.84 41.90
N ASP A 978 10.97 -36.12 41.55
CA ASP A 978 10.73 -37.38 42.28
C ASP A 978 9.24 -37.80 42.31
N HIS A 979 9.01 -39.03 41.86
CA HIS A 979 7.82 -39.90 41.87
C HIS A 979 6.53 -39.45 41.14
N SER A 980 5.75 -40.31 40.47
CA SER A 980 5.41 -41.71 40.79
C SER A 980 4.88 -42.52 39.59
N ASP A 981 5.07 -43.84 39.69
CA ASP A 981 4.52 -44.97 38.94
C ASP A 981 3.05 -44.85 38.47
N ALA A 982 2.73 -45.44 37.32
CA ALA A 982 2.08 -46.77 37.26
C ALA A 982 1.48 -47.12 35.87
N ASP A 983 1.65 -48.41 35.54
CA ASP A 983 0.77 -49.29 34.76
C ASP A 983 0.97 -49.48 33.24
N HIS A 984 1.59 -50.64 32.93
CA HIS A 984 1.08 -51.77 32.13
C HIS A 984 0.42 -51.50 30.76
N ALA A 985 0.59 -52.31 29.72
CA ALA A 985 1.38 -53.50 29.44
C ALA A 985 1.22 -53.79 27.93
N ASP A 986 2.15 -54.58 27.40
CA ASP A 986 2.14 -55.21 26.09
C ASP A 986 0.77 -55.72 25.61
N THR A 987 0.50 -55.53 24.32
CA THR A 987 -0.05 -56.61 23.49
C THR A 987 0.67 -56.66 22.15
N ASP A 988 1.26 -57.83 21.95
CA ASP A 988 2.04 -58.36 20.84
C ASP A 988 1.16 -58.74 19.63
N HIS A 989 1.86 -58.97 18.51
CA HIS A 989 1.57 -59.83 17.36
C HIS A 989 1.05 -59.24 16.04
N GLY A 990 1.98 -59.27 15.07
CA GLY A 990 1.81 -59.88 13.74
C GLY A 990 1.36 -58.92 12.64
N SER A 991 1.83 -58.97 11.40
CA SER A 991 2.75 -59.89 10.73
C SER A 991 2.92 -59.39 9.29
N GLU A 992 3.99 -59.87 8.66
CA GLU A 992 4.18 -60.03 7.21
C GLU A 992 4.75 -58.87 6.38
N GLU A 993 6.01 -59.11 6.02
CA GLU A 993 6.73 -58.62 4.85
C GLU A 993 5.90 -58.74 3.56
N HIS A 994 5.88 -57.66 2.77
CA HIS A 994 5.70 -57.77 1.33
C HIS A 994 6.87 -57.09 0.63
N VAL A 995 7.77 -57.93 0.11
CA VAL A 995 8.77 -57.59 -0.90
C VAL A 995 8.09 -57.60 -2.27
N SER A 996 8.15 -56.46 -2.98
CA SER A 996 8.12 -56.43 -4.46
C SER A 996 8.78 -55.13 -4.93
N ASN A 997 10.04 -55.22 -5.34
CA ASN A 997 10.50 -55.29 -6.73
C ASN A 997 10.72 -53.90 -7.37
N ASN A 998 11.99 -53.54 -7.43
CA ASN A 998 12.58 -52.56 -8.33
C ASN A 998 12.07 -52.75 -9.77
N VAL A 999 11.54 -51.66 -10.33
CA VAL A 999 11.60 -51.42 -11.77
C VAL A 999 12.31 -50.08 -11.95
N VAL A 1000 13.53 -50.17 -12.47
CA VAL A 1000 14.31 -49.03 -12.97
C VAL A 1000 13.69 -48.62 -14.31
N PHE A 1001 13.13 -47.42 -14.37
CA PHE A 1001 12.98 -46.68 -15.62
C PHE A 1001 14.05 -45.58 -15.62
N GLU A 1002 15.05 -45.73 -16.48
CA GLU A 1002 15.86 -44.62 -16.94
C GLU A 1002 15.01 -43.84 -17.96
N ASP A 1003 14.65 -42.60 -17.66
CA ASP A 1003 14.35 -41.60 -18.66
C ASP A 1003 14.90 -40.24 -18.20
N ASP A 1004 15.49 -39.57 -19.18
CA ASP A 1004 16.32 -38.37 -19.16
C ASP A 1004 15.49 -37.11 -18.82
N ASP A 1005 15.53 -36.66 -17.56
CA ASP A 1005 15.07 -35.32 -17.17
C ASP A 1005 16.23 -34.52 -16.56
N THR A 1006 16.89 -33.76 -17.43
CA THR A 1006 17.88 -32.74 -17.09
C THR A 1006 17.17 -31.47 -16.62
N PHE A 1007 16.66 -31.46 -15.40
CA PHE A 1007 16.50 -30.26 -14.58
C PHE A 1007 16.81 -30.61 -13.12
N ALA A 1008 18.08 -30.50 -12.77
CA ALA A 1008 18.55 -30.65 -11.40
C ALA A 1008 17.92 -29.57 -10.50
N THR A 1009 16.87 -29.94 -9.77
CA THR A 1009 16.36 -29.22 -8.59
C THR A 1009 17.17 -29.52 -7.32
N ASP A 1010 18.21 -30.34 -7.42
CA ASP A 1010 19.16 -30.58 -6.32
C ASP A 1010 20.21 -29.45 -6.27
N LEU A 1011 19.77 -28.28 -5.80
CA LEU A 1011 20.68 -27.31 -5.18
C LEU A 1011 21.03 -27.83 -3.78
N ALA A 1012 22.22 -28.42 -3.72
CA ALA A 1012 22.83 -29.10 -2.60
C ALA A 1012 22.78 -28.36 -1.25
N TYR A 1013 22.00 -28.87 -0.30
CA TYR A 1013 22.35 -28.98 1.13
C TYR A 1013 21.60 -30.18 1.73
N GLY A 1014 22.23 -31.36 1.70
CA GLY A 1014 21.74 -32.53 2.42
C GLY A 1014 21.77 -32.26 3.93
N VAL A 1015 20.60 -32.27 4.57
CA VAL A 1015 20.44 -32.31 6.02
C VAL A 1015 20.15 -33.78 6.37
N ASN A 1016 20.96 -34.38 7.24
CA ASN A 1016 20.88 -35.79 7.63
C ASN A 1016 19.47 -36.18 8.16
N ASP A 1017 19.03 -37.39 7.81
CA ASP A 1017 17.72 -38.02 8.02
C ASP A 1017 17.33 -38.37 9.49
N GLU A 1018 17.75 -37.62 10.52
CA GLU A 1018 17.46 -38.02 11.93
C GLU A 1018 16.92 -36.93 12.88
N HIS A 1019 16.41 -35.79 12.41
CA HIS A 1019 15.78 -34.80 13.30
C HIS A 1019 14.43 -34.31 12.79
N ASP A 1020 13.46 -34.15 13.71
CA ASP A 1020 12.09 -33.66 13.51
C ASP A 1020 11.98 -32.71 12.31
N HIS A 1021 11.37 -33.18 11.22
CA HIS A 1021 11.33 -32.45 9.96
C HIS A 1021 10.40 -31.22 10.08
N VAL A 1022 10.98 -30.07 10.43
CA VAL A 1022 10.31 -28.78 10.29
C VAL A 1022 10.20 -28.45 8.81
N SER A 1023 8.97 -28.34 8.31
CA SER A 1023 8.68 -27.84 6.97
C SER A 1023 8.04 -26.45 7.05
N PRO A 1024 8.09 -25.63 5.98
CA PRO A 1024 7.34 -24.38 5.93
C PRO A 1024 5.84 -24.53 6.22
N GLU A 1025 5.26 -25.70 5.98
CA GLU A 1025 3.85 -25.99 6.27
C GLU A 1025 3.59 -26.47 7.71
N SER A 1026 4.62 -26.91 8.44
CA SER A 1026 4.46 -27.39 9.81
C SER A 1026 4.36 -26.26 10.83
N VAL A 1027 4.59 -25.01 10.42
CA VAL A 1027 4.49 -23.80 11.24
C VAL A 1027 3.28 -22.95 10.85
N ASP A 1028 3.01 -21.86 11.58
CA ASP A 1028 1.96 -20.92 11.20
C ASP A 1028 2.22 -20.31 9.80
N SER A 1029 1.17 -19.88 9.11
CA SER A 1029 1.25 -19.46 7.71
C SER A 1029 2.22 -18.31 7.44
N ASP A 1030 2.38 -17.39 8.39
CA ASP A 1030 3.24 -16.22 8.22
C ASP A 1030 4.71 -16.60 8.42
N THR A 1031 5.03 -17.32 9.49
CA THR A 1031 6.37 -17.88 9.69
C THR A 1031 6.73 -18.81 8.53
N GLY A 1032 5.79 -19.64 8.09
CA GLY A 1032 5.97 -20.58 6.98
C GLY A 1032 6.31 -19.88 5.68
N TYR A 1033 5.61 -18.79 5.34
CA TYR A 1033 5.93 -17.96 4.17
C TYR A 1033 7.37 -17.47 4.24
N PHE A 1034 7.78 -16.81 5.33
CA PHE A 1034 9.13 -16.28 5.42
C PHE A 1034 10.22 -17.35 5.46
N LEU A 1035 9.92 -18.52 6.04
CA LEU A 1035 10.81 -19.67 6.04
C LEU A 1035 11.00 -20.21 4.62
N GLU A 1036 9.92 -20.39 3.84
CA GLU A 1036 9.98 -20.77 2.42
C GLU A 1036 10.82 -19.77 1.62
N LYS A 1037 10.59 -18.46 1.82
CA LYS A 1037 11.38 -17.40 1.17
C LYS A 1037 12.84 -17.38 1.59
N LEU A 1038 13.13 -17.71 2.84
CA LEU A 1038 14.51 -17.82 3.33
C LEU A 1038 15.22 -19.03 2.72
N LEU A 1039 14.55 -20.17 2.61
CA LEU A 1039 15.05 -21.39 1.94
C LEU A 1039 15.32 -21.14 0.46
N ALA A 1040 14.43 -20.41 -0.22
CA ALA A 1040 14.59 -19.99 -1.60
C ALA A 1040 15.65 -18.89 -1.81
N HIS A 1041 16.32 -18.42 -0.74
CA HIS A 1041 17.28 -17.32 -0.77
C HIS A 1041 16.70 -16.02 -1.35
N GLU A 1042 15.46 -15.69 -1.00
CA GLU A 1042 14.78 -14.46 -1.46
C GLU A 1042 14.94 -13.29 -0.47
N ARG A 1043 14.70 -12.06 -0.95
CA ARG A 1043 14.89 -10.81 -0.19
C ARG A 1043 13.99 -10.74 1.04
N GLU A 1044 12.77 -11.25 0.91
CA GLU A 1044 11.72 -11.27 1.91
C GLU A 1044 12.16 -12.08 3.12
N GLY A 1045 12.65 -13.31 2.91
CA GLY A 1045 13.17 -14.17 3.97
C GLY A 1045 14.39 -13.55 4.66
N PHE A 1046 15.30 -12.93 3.89
CA PHE A 1046 16.45 -12.23 4.44
C PHE A 1046 16.04 -11.06 5.35
N LEU A 1047 15.14 -10.19 4.87
CA LEU A 1047 14.69 -9.03 5.63
C LEU A 1047 13.94 -9.44 6.90
N TRP A 1048 13.05 -10.43 6.81
CA TRP A 1048 12.32 -10.96 7.96
C TRP A 1048 13.28 -11.36 9.08
N GLN A 1049 14.27 -12.19 8.76
CA GLN A 1049 15.23 -12.67 9.76
C GLN A 1049 16.19 -11.57 10.23
N LYS A 1050 16.59 -10.63 9.34
CA LYS A 1050 17.40 -9.48 9.73
C LYS A 1050 16.71 -8.56 10.72
N LEU A 1051 15.41 -8.36 10.58
CA LEU A 1051 14.63 -7.53 11.52
C LEU A 1051 14.29 -8.28 12.80
N ARG A 1052 14.09 -9.61 12.74
CA ARG A 1052 13.76 -10.46 13.91
C ARG A 1052 14.98 -10.73 14.81
N ARG A 1053 16.09 -11.23 14.24
CA ARG A 1053 17.34 -11.55 14.96
C ARG A 1053 18.58 -11.24 14.11
N PRO A 1054 19.00 -9.97 14.00
CA PRO A 1054 20.06 -9.56 13.06
C PRO A 1054 21.41 -10.27 13.24
N ARG A 1055 21.75 -10.63 14.50
CA ARG A 1055 22.99 -11.32 14.85
C ARG A 1055 23.00 -12.81 14.51
N SER A 1056 21.85 -13.42 14.19
CA SER A 1056 21.81 -14.84 13.79
C SER A 1056 22.63 -15.18 12.54
N TYR A 1057 23.04 -14.17 11.76
CA TYR A 1057 23.93 -14.33 10.61
C TYR A 1057 25.40 -14.56 10.99
N ASP A 1058 25.75 -14.43 12.27
CA ASP A 1058 27.04 -14.85 12.82
C ASP A 1058 27.05 -16.34 13.23
N TYR A 1059 25.90 -17.03 13.18
CA TYR A 1059 25.78 -18.45 13.51
C TYR A 1059 26.78 -19.31 12.73
N LYS A 1060 27.61 -20.09 13.45
CA LYS A 1060 28.72 -20.91 12.92
C LYS A 1060 29.70 -20.16 12.00
N LYS A 1061 29.75 -18.82 12.08
CA LYS A 1061 30.72 -17.99 11.33
C LYS A 1061 31.75 -17.32 12.24
N VAL A 1062 31.50 -17.25 13.54
CA VAL A 1062 32.39 -16.62 14.52
C VAL A 1062 33.77 -17.28 14.60
N GLU A 1063 33.92 -18.55 14.23
CA GLU A 1063 35.22 -19.25 14.19
C GLU A 1063 36.16 -18.71 13.10
N ASN A 1064 35.60 -18.07 12.05
CA ASN A 1064 36.35 -17.56 10.90
C ASN A 1064 36.24 -16.03 10.75
N LYS A 1065 35.66 -15.34 11.74
CA LYS A 1065 35.51 -13.88 11.77
C LYS A 1065 36.12 -13.35 13.06
N SER A 1066 36.95 -12.32 12.97
CA SER A 1066 37.38 -11.60 14.18
C SER A 1066 36.18 -10.96 14.88
N TYR A 1067 36.31 -10.67 16.17
CA TYR A 1067 35.25 -10.06 16.97
C TYR A 1067 34.64 -8.78 16.35
N ASN A 1068 35.46 -7.96 15.68
CA ASN A 1068 35.02 -6.69 15.06
C ASN A 1068 34.43 -6.84 13.64
N GLU A 1069 34.52 -8.03 13.04
CA GLU A 1069 33.92 -8.37 11.75
C GLU A 1069 32.51 -8.97 11.88
N ARG A 1070 32.07 -9.27 13.11
CA ARG A 1070 30.71 -9.75 13.42
C ARG A 1070 29.64 -8.71 13.05
N TYR A 1071 28.41 -9.17 12.82
CA TYR A 1071 27.31 -8.29 12.39
C TYR A 1071 27.00 -7.20 13.43
N ARG A 1072 26.66 -6.00 12.94
CA ARG A 1072 26.55 -4.78 13.78
C ARG A 1072 25.13 -4.24 13.91
N MET A 1073 24.19 -4.76 13.11
CA MET A 1073 22.80 -4.32 13.12
C MET A 1073 22.18 -4.68 14.48
N PRO A 1074 21.62 -3.70 15.22
CA PRO A 1074 21.00 -3.96 16.50
C PRO A 1074 19.60 -4.55 16.34
N GLN A 1075 19.08 -5.16 17.39
CA GLN A 1075 17.73 -5.69 17.43
C GLN A 1075 16.75 -4.56 17.80
N PHE A 1076 15.87 -4.23 16.85
CA PHE A 1076 14.75 -3.32 17.08
C PHE A 1076 13.57 -4.09 17.70
N PRO A 1077 12.78 -3.47 18.60
CA PRO A 1077 11.67 -4.12 19.27
C PRO A 1077 10.40 -4.17 18.40
N PHE A 1078 10.54 -4.60 17.13
CA PHE A 1078 9.42 -4.72 16.22
C PHE A 1078 8.61 -5.99 16.46
N ASP A 1079 7.29 -5.86 16.54
CA ASP A 1079 6.40 -7.02 16.45
C ASP A 1079 6.35 -7.59 15.00
N SER A 1080 5.65 -8.72 14.81
CA SER A 1080 5.58 -9.37 13.49
C SER A 1080 4.95 -8.49 12.41
N LYS A 1081 3.96 -7.68 12.78
CA LYS A 1081 3.25 -6.77 11.87
C LYS A 1081 4.12 -5.58 11.49
N GLU A 1082 4.74 -4.94 12.47
CA GLU A 1082 5.66 -3.82 12.27
C GLU A 1082 6.86 -4.24 11.39
N ARG A 1083 7.38 -5.46 11.56
CA ARG A 1083 8.42 -5.99 10.66
C ARG A 1083 7.93 -6.06 9.23
N GLU A 1084 6.74 -6.61 9.00
CA GLU A 1084 6.17 -6.72 7.66
C GLU A 1084 5.88 -5.34 7.03
N GLU A 1085 5.46 -4.35 7.82
CA GLU A 1085 5.28 -2.94 7.41
C GLU A 1085 6.62 -2.32 6.99
N VAL A 1086 7.67 -2.44 7.81
CA VAL A 1086 9.03 -1.99 7.48
C VAL A 1086 9.55 -2.67 6.21
N MET A 1087 9.35 -3.99 6.10
CA MET A 1087 9.72 -4.76 4.91
C MET A 1087 9.00 -4.25 3.66
N THR A 1088 7.70 -3.96 3.75
CA THR A 1088 6.89 -3.45 2.63
C THR A 1088 7.47 -2.13 2.10
N PHE A 1089 7.87 -1.22 3.00
CA PHE A 1089 8.53 0.02 2.60
C PHE A 1089 9.90 -0.26 1.96
N VAL A 1090 10.75 -1.08 2.60
CA VAL A 1090 12.12 -1.35 2.13
C VAL A 1090 12.13 -2.09 0.78
N LEU A 1091 11.20 -3.00 0.55
CA LEU A 1091 11.01 -3.68 -0.74
C LEU A 1091 10.51 -2.73 -1.85
N GLY A 1092 9.91 -1.60 -1.48
CA GLY A 1092 9.49 -0.56 -2.42
C GLY A 1092 10.59 0.44 -2.79
N LEU A 1093 11.72 0.45 -2.07
CA LEU A 1093 12.87 1.32 -2.38
C LEU A 1093 13.62 0.79 -3.59
N VAL A 1094 13.38 1.40 -4.75
CA VAL A 1094 13.93 0.97 -6.04
C VAL A 1094 14.48 2.15 -6.83
N ALA A 1095 15.68 2.03 -7.38
CA ALA A 1095 16.37 3.12 -8.07
C ALA A 1095 16.00 3.26 -9.56
N GLU A 1096 14.80 2.82 -9.98
CA GLU A 1096 14.29 3.08 -11.34
C GLU A 1096 12.91 3.77 -11.23
N PRO A 1097 12.87 5.12 -11.34
CA PRO A 1097 11.63 5.85 -11.37
C PRO A 1097 10.93 5.65 -12.74
N PRO A 1098 9.59 5.71 -12.78
CA PRO A 1098 8.89 5.81 -14.05
C PRO A 1098 9.21 7.16 -14.72
N ALA A 1099 8.75 7.35 -15.96
CA ALA A 1099 8.81 8.66 -16.60
C ALA A 1099 8.13 9.72 -15.73
N THR A 1100 8.67 10.95 -15.72
CA THR A 1100 8.26 12.04 -14.81
C THR A 1100 6.77 12.33 -14.84
N GLU A 1101 6.10 12.12 -15.98
CA GLU A 1101 4.64 12.32 -16.13
C GLU A 1101 3.77 11.37 -15.27
N PHE A 1102 4.32 10.24 -14.80
CA PHE A 1102 3.63 9.31 -13.89
C PHE A 1102 4.00 9.53 -12.42
N VAL A 1103 5.06 10.29 -12.15
CA VAL A 1103 5.45 10.59 -10.78
C VAL A 1103 4.46 11.58 -10.22
N TYR A 1104 3.93 11.27 -9.04
CA TYR A 1104 2.98 12.16 -8.39
C TYR A 1104 3.65 13.49 -8.00
N HIS A 1105 2.92 14.59 -8.16
CA HIS A 1105 3.35 15.93 -7.77
C HIS A 1105 2.39 16.51 -6.74
N ALA A 1106 2.88 16.76 -5.52
CA ALA A 1106 2.10 17.36 -4.45
C ALA A 1106 1.47 18.70 -4.85
N THR A 1107 0.20 18.87 -4.50
CA THR A 1107 -0.47 20.17 -4.57
C THR A 1107 0.17 21.17 -3.61
N PRO A 1108 -0.07 22.49 -3.76
CA PRO A 1108 0.45 23.48 -2.84
C PRO A 1108 0.11 23.22 -1.36
N ARG A 1109 -1.07 22.62 -1.08
CA ARG A 1109 -1.49 22.27 0.28
C ARG A 1109 -0.70 21.08 0.84
N GLU A 1110 -0.50 20.03 0.04
CA GLU A 1110 0.31 18.87 0.46
C GLU A 1110 1.78 19.25 0.59
N LYS A 1111 2.26 20.13 -0.27
CA LYS A 1111 3.60 20.71 -0.16
C LYS A 1111 3.76 21.51 1.14
N ALA A 1112 2.79 22.32 1.52
CA ALA A 1112 2.81 23.00 2.82
C ALA A 1112 2.88 22.00 3.99
N ARG A 1113 2.10 20.91 3.95
CA ARG A 1113 2.19 19.83 4.96
C ARG A 1113 3.57 19.18 5.02
N LEU A 1114 4.19 18.92 3.86
CA LEU A 1114 5.56 18.39 3.77
C LEU A 1114 6.58 19.35 4.38
N ASP A 1115 6.39 20.65 4.17
CA ASP A 1115 7.23 21.71 4.71
C ASP A 1115 6.92 22.00 6.21
N GLY A 1116 5.98 21.27 6.82
CA GLY A 1116 5.59 21.42 8.23
C GLY A 1116 4.72 22.64 8.53
N LEU A 1117 4.02 23.18 7.52
CA LEU A 1117 3.20 24.39 7.56
C LEU A 1117 1.69 24.13 7.66
#